data_AF-A0A371WI85-F1
#
_entry.id   AF-A0A371WI85-F1
#
_cell.length_a   1.000
_cell.length_b   1.000
_cell.length_c   1.000
_cell.angle_alpha   90.00
_cell.angle_beta   90.00
_cell.angle_gamma   90.00
#
_symmetry.space_group_name_H-M   'P 1'
#
loop_
_entity.id
_entity.type
_entity.pdbx_description
1 polymer ?
#
loop_
_entity_poly.entity_id
_entity_poly.type
_entity_poly.pdbx_seq_one_letter_code
_entity_poly.pdbx_strand_id
1 'polypeptide(L)'
;MKRWIILGISIIAVIALCAVIWFVFPLVAIARVEPFANPWLRLALMGLILTIYFGWLAYSIHQHRQAARALAENIALQDPEDDGSDAAVLAEKMRDALLTLKGSRRTKGDFLYELPWYLIVGPPGAGKTTALMNCGLKFPLAAHAGPIAGSGGTRYCDWWFTEDAVFIDTAGRYTTQDSDSDADRKSWLGFLDLLKRHRERQPINGVLVAISIGDMLAMKEAEFGAHAVAIRKRLAELNNRLQVDFPVYVIFTKADLIAGFSEYFGNLDADERKAVWGATFQTKNKKENRVGDVGPEIDLLISRLSAELPDRLQEEPDPIARVRLTGLPSQLAALKPTIARFLSAIFEPTRYQTSAALRGFYFTSGTQEGTPIDQLLGSLSRNLGLQGSASIAYSGRAKSYFLEHLLTKVVFGEAGWVSTNAAAVRRRFLLRMSGYLLVGGITLAALAGWFTSYYSNTGLIDRTNAAAAAYARDTAPLLSQDPINDEDFLRIVRPLDALRDFPWGYEKVDADPPMSATLGLGQHERIGTASVASYHDGLDRLLRPRILFHLEKRLAELQDKPEQLYEPLKVYLMLGGDPNIPVDTALIEGWMQGDWESLYPGEPNKAARDSLNRHLDAMLNIEGAPPRQIALNGPLVKSSQVALTRLSLAERAFAIIKSTAHDQSVKDWTVVGHAGPDAAVVFGTNDKSPIESVGVQALFTYDGFYALFLGKMDAVMSLLQRERWVLGDAGSTQALDAQYANLGPDLFRIYDQEFIKAWTSALGRLKLNSFAADKPTYATLRAATGAASPIKLLLESISSETKLTEARQAASDGTGKPGAAAGRAAPKAEAKLGDMAAIGLDASKKSSGRGGNVEAPFVPGAIIQEHFRRYHELAKKSGDKDQIDLLVEQLKGLYQSLIDEQNFERAAQARQNMQTFLGAIATSSSRLDTPFDTMFHDTMAEFEQKIIGEKVADLKGDLNGAVTRECLNIISNKYPFVPTSKQDVPMGEFGRLFGPNGIFDTFFRERLAGLVDTSGAVWSWKQGSKFSQALSSEALLQFQNAARIKEAFFGGQGSAPNVKFAITAQSMSDKTASATFEVNGSKLESPFGVASHGDFEWPGSSPDGTASITMPESEGVTPSLHFTGAWALYRLLKEGAVRQSGNKATVRFVVSGRQVTYELTFDTLDNPFTILSQLKFACPSDL
;
A
#
# COMPACT_ATOMS: atom_id res chain seq x y z
N MET A 1 -14.11 -5.07 68.77
CA MET A 1 -13.60 -4.10 67.77
C MET A 1 -13.55 -4.59 66.30
N LYS A 2 -13.70 -5.89 65.97
CA LYS A 2 -13.47 -6.39 64.59
C LYS A 2 -14.61 -6.20 63.54
N ARG A 3 -15.89 -6.05 63.93
CA ARG A 3 -17.02 -6.09 62.96
C ARG A 3 -17.36 -4.76 62.31
N TRP A 4 -17.28 -3.64 63.03
CA TRP A 4 -17.57 -2.30 62.48
C TRP A 4 -16.56 -1.87 61.42
N ILE A 5 -15.30 -2.27 61.58
CA ILE A 5 -14.25 -2.05 60.58
C ILE A 5 -14.55 -2.88 59.32
N ILE A 6 -14.95 -4.15 59.46
CA ILE A 6 -15.31 -5.00 58.30
C ILE A 6 -16.57 -4.47 57.60
N LEU A 7 -17.57 -4.01 58.35
CA LEU A 7 -18.78 -3.40 57.79
C LEU A 7 -18.41 -2.11 57.04
N GLY A 8 -17.61 -1.24 57.66
CA GLY A 8 -17.12 -0.01 57.04
C GLY A 8 -16.34 -0.28 55.75
N ILE A 9 -15.42 -1.25 55.76
CA ILE A 9 -14.67 -1.67 54.58
C ILE A 9 -15.61 -2.22 53.50
N SER A 10 -16.62 -3.02 53.87
CA SER A 10 -17.58 -3.56 52.89
C SER A 10 -18.46 -2.49 52.26
N ILE A 11 -18.89 -1.49 53.04
CA ILE A 11 -19.67 -0.35 52.54
C ILE A 11 -18.81 0.48 51.59
N ILE A 12 -17.57 0.78 52.00
CA ILE A 12 -16.60 1.50 51.15
C ILE A 12 -16.34 0.73 49.86
N ALA A 13 -16.21 -0.60 49.92
CA ALA A 13 -16.02 -1.44 48.73
C ALA A 13 -17.24 -1.42 47.79
N VAL A 14 -18.47 -1.44 48.32
CA VAL A 14 -19.69 -1.32 47.51
C VAL A 14 -19.84 0.07 46.91
N ILE A 15 -19.51 1.12 47.66
CA ILE A 15 -19.47 2.50 47.14
C ILE A 15 -18.42 2.61 46.04
N ALA A 16 -17.23 2.03 46.22
CA ALA A 16 -16.19 2.00 45.20
C ALA A 16 -16.64 1.24 43.95
N LEU A 17 -17.30 0.09 44.10
CA LEU A 17 -17.87 -0.67 42.98
C LEU A 17 -18.97 0.13 42.25
N CYS A 18 -19.83 0.81 42.99
CA CYS A 18 -20.83 1.72 42.44
C CYS A 18 -20.17 2.86 41.65
N ALA A 19 -19.09 3.45 42.18
CA ALA A 19 -18.31 4.46 41.47
C ALA A 19 -17.68 3.89 40.19
N VAL A 20 -17.13 2.67 40.23
CA VAL A 20 -16.60 1.99 39.04
C VAL A 20 -17.70 1.77 37.99
N ILE A 21 -18.89 1.31 38.37
CA ILE A 21 -20.02 1.16 37.44
C ILE A 21 -20.48 2.51 36.89
N TRP A 22 -20.43 3.57 37.69
CA TRP A 22 -20.88 4.88 37.24
C TRP A 22 -19.89 5.52 36.25
N PHE A 23 -18.59 5.46 36.57
CA PHE A 23 -17.54 6.19 35.86
C PHE A 23 -16.76 5.35 34.84
N VAL A 24 -16.60 4.05 35.06
CA VAL A 24 -15.76 3.17 34.22
C VAL A 24 -16.58 2.37 33.22
N PHE A 25 -17.74 1.83 33.61
CA PHE A 25 -18.57 1.01 32.69
C PHE A 25 -19.07 1.73 31.42
N PRO A 26 -19.35 3.05 31.42
CA PRO A 26 -19.66 3.77 30.18
C PRO A 26 -18.55 3.69 29.14
N LEU A 27 -17.31 3.52 29.59
CA LEU A 27 -16.15 3.44 28.70
C LEU A 27 -16.02 2.04 28.07
N VAL A 28 -16.70 1.03 28.61
CA VAL A 28 -16.57 -0.37 28.16
C VAL A 28 -17.46 -0.62 26.93
N ALA A 29 -16.83 -0.71 25.77
CA ALA A 29 -17.46 -1.14 24.52
C ALA A 29 -17.22 -2.64 24.27
N ILE A 30 -18.27 -3.36 23.88
CA ILE A 30 -18.22 -4.78 23.47
C ILE A 30 -18.78 -4.85 22.05
N ALA A 31 -17.94 -5.23 21.08
CA ALA A 31 -18.34 -5.37 19.67
C ALA A 31 -19.09 -4.14 19.11
N ARG A 32 -18.54 -2.94 19.33
CA ARG A 32 -19.12 -1.63 18.94
C ARG A 32 -20.44 -1.24 19.63
N VAL A 33 -20.93 -2.02 20.60
CA VAL A 33 -22.07 -1.65 21.45
C VAL A 33 -21.54 -1.18 22.81
N GLU A 34 -22.04 -0.04 23.28
CA GLU A 34 -21.80 0.47 24.64
C GLU A 34 -23.03 0.18 25.52
N PRO A 35 -23.24 -1.07 25.97
CA PRO A 35 -24.47 -1.47 26.67
C PRO A 35 -24.70 -0.67 27.97
N PHE A 36 -23.65 -0.08 28.54
CA PHE A 36 -23.69 0.70 29.77
C PHE A 36 -23.60 2.23 29.55
N ALA A 37 -23.59 2.71 28.30
CA ALA A 37 -23.72 4.15 28.03
C ALA A 37 -25.03 4.70 28.61
N ASN A 38 -26.12 3.93 28.46
CA ASN A 38 -27.43 4.27 29.00
C ASN A 38 -27.38 4.37 30.55
N PRO A 39 -27.65 5.57 31.12
CA PRO A 39 -27.60 5.78 32.57
C PRO A 39 -28.62 4.92 33.33
N TRP A 40 -29.75 4.57 32.71
CA TRP A 40 -30.77 3.72 33.33
C TRP A 40 -30.29 2.28 33.54
N LEU A 41 -29.45 1.76 32.63
CA LEU A 41 -28.90 0.41 32.73
C LEU A 41 -27.84 0.34 33.84
N ARG A 42 -27.05 1.41 34.00
CA ARG A 42 -26.12 1.59 35.13
C ARG A 42 -26.85 1.70 36.46
N LEU A 43 -27.92 2.50 36.53
CA LEU A 43 -28.77 2.61 37.72
C LEU A 43 -29.45 1.27 38.05
N ALA A 44 -29.91 0.53 37.05
CA ALA A 44 -30.47 -0.80 37.24
C ALA A 44 -29.44 -1.80 37.76
N LEU A 45 -28.20 -1.76 37.27
CA LEU A 45 -27.11 -2.62 37.72
C LEU A 45 -26.61 -2.26 39.13
N MET A 46 -26.44 -0.96 39.42
CA MET A 46 -26.13 -0.47 40.77
C MET A 46 -27.27 -0.80 41.73
N GLY A 47 -28.51 -0.59 41.30
CA GLY A 47 -29.71 -0.99 42.00
C GLY A 47 -29.65 -2.47 42.33
N LEU A 48 -29.46 -3.34 41.34
CA LEU A 48 -29.33 -4.79 41.51
C LEU A 48 -28.22 -5.17 42.51
N ILE A 49 -27.03 -4.59 42.40
CA ILE A 49 -25.91 -4.85 43.30
C ILE A 49 -26.19 -4.36 44.72
N LEU A 50 -26.80 -3.19 44.87
CA LEU A 50 -27.23 -2.68 46.16
C LEU A 50 -28.34 -3.56 46.73
N THR A 51 -29.31 -4.01 45.93
CA THR A 51 -30.37 -4.94 46.37
C THR A 51 -29.77 -6.30 46.75
N ILE A 52 -28.76 -6.79 46.04
CA ILE A 52 -28.04 -8.01 46.40
C ILE A 52 -27.19 -7.80 47.65
N TYR A 53 -26.50 -6.67 47.81
CA TYR A 53 -25.66 -6.39 48.97
C TYR A 53 -26.49 -6.11 50.21
N PHE A 54 -27.49 -5.22 50.13
CA PHE A 54 -28.44 -4.97 51.21
C PHE A 54 -29.35 -6.17 51.43
N GLY A 55 -29.68 -6.94 50.40
CA GLY A 55 -30.38 -8.21 50.50
C GLY A 55 -29.53 -9.26 51.19
N TRP A 56 -28.23 -9.34 50.90
CA TRP A 56 -27.26 -10.19 51.61
C TRP A 56 -27.00 -9.67 53.02
N LEU A 57 -26.95 -8.37 53.26
CA LEU A 57 -26.77 -7.76 54.57
C LEU A 57 -28.01 -8.00 55.42
N ALA A 58 -29.20 -7.80 54.85
CA ALA A 58 -30.48 -8.11 55.46
C ALA A 58 -30.65 -9.61 55.65
N TYR A 59 -30.22 -10.45 54.70
CA TYR A 59 -30.21 -11.92 54.79
C TYR A 59 -29.14 -12.41 55.75
N SER A 60 -28.03 -11.72 55.94
CA SER A 60 -26.97 -12.01 56.91
C SER A 60 -27.46 -11.64 58.30
N ILE A 61 -28.08 -10.46 58.45
CA ILE A 61 -28.76 -10.03 59.67
C ILE A 61 -29.94 -10.96 59.97
N HIS A 62 -30.70 -11.37 58.95
CA HIS A 62 -31.82 -12.30 59.04
C HIS A 62 -31.31 -13.68 59.36
N GLN A 63 -30.37 -14.29 58.64
CA GLN A 63 -29.68 -15.53 59.00
C GLN A 63 -29.00 -15.45 60.36
N HIS A 64 -28.53 -14.31 60.83
CA HIS A 64 -28.02 -14.21 62.19
C HIS A 64 -29.17 -14.21 63.21
N ARG A 65 -30.31 -13.58 62.88
CA ARG A 65 -31.56 -13.69 63.64
C ARG A 65 -32.22 -15.07 63.50
N GLN A 66 -32.04 -15.74 62.38
CA GLN A 66 -32.68 -16.98 61.95
C GLN A 66 -31.81 -18.15 62.34
N ALA A 67 -30.48 -18.07 62.41
CA ALA A 67 -29.61 -19.01 63.12
C ALA A 67 -29.86 -18.88 64.62
N ALA A 68 -30.17 -17.68 65.11
CA ALA A 68 -30.60 -17.47 66.48
C ALA A 68 -32.05 -17.92 66.78
N ARG A 69 -32.88 -18.15 65.74
CA ARG A 69 -34.23 -18.74 65.83
C ARG A 69 -34.25 -20.23 65.45
N ALA A 70 -33.40 -20.67 64.54
CA ALA A 70 -33.20 -22.04 64.08
C ALA A 70 -32.32 -22.83 65.06
N LEU A 71 -31.54 -22.18 65.92
CA LEU A 71 -31.02 -22.80 67.14
C LEU A 71 -32.15 -23.03 68.16
N ALA A 72 -33.23 -22.24 68.14
CA ALA A 72 -34.41 -22.48 68.98
C ALA A 72 -35.41 -23.47 68.32
N GLU A 73 -35.53 -23.49 66.99
CA GLU A 73 -36.44 -24.34 66.22
C GLU A 73 -35.82 -25.70 65.80
N ASN A 74 -34.54 -25.79 65.41
CA ASN A 74 -33.91 -27.11 65.13
C ASN A 74 -33.66 -27.93 66.41
N ILE A 75 -33.74 -27.31 67.59
CA ILE A 75 -33.76 -28.04 68.87
C ILE A 75 -35.19 -28.46 69.22
N ALA A 76 -36.22 -27.80 68.69
CA ALA A 76 -37.64 -28.14 68.91
C ALA A 76 -38.21 -29.15 67.90
N LEU A 77 -37.50 -29.45 66.80
CA LEU A 77 -37.97 -30.34 65.72
C LEU A 77 -37.33 -31.72 65.71
N GLN A 78 -36.47 -32.03 66.67
CA GLN A 78 -36.09 -33.41 66.97
C GLN A 78 -36.63 -33.73 68.36
N ASP A 79 -37.88 -34.21 68.42
CA ASP A 79 -38.27 -35.09 69.51
C ASP A 79 -37.28 -36.27 69.47
N PRO A 80 -36.40 -36.44 70.47
CA PRO A 80 -35.73 -37.73 70.59
C PRO A 80 -36.83 -38.76 70.85
N GLU A 81 -36.90 -39.81 70.02
CA GLU A 81 -37.68 -40.99 70.37
C GLU A 81 -37.35 -41.41 71.80
N ASP A 82 -38.38 -41.70 72.59
CA ASP A 82 -38.28 -42.14 73.99
C ASP A 82 -37.63 -43.53 74.06
N ASP A 83 -36.30 -43.54 73.92
CA ASP A 83 -35.44 -44.72 73.92
C ASP A 83 -34.71 -44.85 75.27
N GLY A 84 -35.39 -44.48 76.36
CA GLY A 84 -34.88 -44.62 77.74
C GLY A 84 -33.63 -43.79 78.09
N SER A 85 -33.29 -42.77 77.29
CA SER A 85 -32.11 -41.91 77.52
C SER A 85 -32.47 -40.47 77.89
N ASP A 86 -31.65 -39.82 78.71
CA ASP A 86 -31.90 -38.47 79.23
C ASP A 86 -31.57 -37.34 78.23
N ALA A 87 -31.43 -37.68 76.94
CA ALA A 87 -30.92 -36.79 75.91
C ALA A 87 -31.81 -35.56 75.67
N ALA A 88 -33.14 -35.71 75.77
CA ALA A 88 -34.10 -34.62 75.58
C ALA A 88 -33.92 -33.51 76.63
N VAL A 89 -33.87 -33.91 77.91
CA VAL A 89 -33.71 -33.01 79.05
C VAL A 89 -32.35 -32.32 79.00
N LEU A 90 -31.30 -33.04 78.59
CA LEU A 90 -29.95 -32.47 78.44
C LEU A 90 -29.88 -31.47 77.27
N ALA A 91 -30.57 -31.72 76.16
CA ALA A 91 -30.69 -30.78 75.04
C ALA A 91 -31.48 -29.52 75.42
N GLU A 92 -32.57 -29.67 76.19
CA GLU A 92 -33.36 -28.57 76.71
C GLU A 92 -32.55 -27.68 77.66
N LYS A 93 -31.87 -28.28 78.65
CA LYS A 93 -31.01 -27.52 79.56
C LYS A 93 -29.84 -26.83 78.83
N MET A 94 -29.26 -27.48 77.82
CA MET A 94 -28.25 -26.86 76.96
C MET A 94 -28.84 -25.67 76.18
N ARG A 95 -30.07 -25.77 75.68
CA ARG A 95 -30.78 -24.67 75.01
C ARG A 95 -30.99 -23.48 75.95
N ASP A 96 -31.48 -23.72 77.15
CA ASP A 96 -31.71 -22.67 78.15
C ASP A 96 -30.39 -22.02 78.59
N ALA A 97 -29.33 -22.81 78.74
CA ALA A 97 -27.98 -22.33 78.99
C ALA A 97 -27.48 -21.38 77.87
N LEU A 98 -27.64 -21.77 76.60
CA LEU A 98 -27.25 -20.97 75.44
C LEU A 98 -28.08 -19.68 75.30
N LEU A 99 -29.37 -19.73 75.63
CA LEU A 99 -30.26 -18.56 75.65
C LEU A 99 -29.89 -17.58 76.76
N THR A 100 -29.53 -18.10 77.93
CA THR A 100 -29.10 -17.30 79.08
C THR A 100 -27.80 -16.54 78.75
N LEU A 101 -26.81 -17.21 78.16
CA LEU A 101 -25.57 -16.58 77.67
C LEU A 101 -25.80 -15.52 76.58
N LYS A 102 -26.82 -15.72 75.74
CA LYS A 102 -27.19 -14.75 74.71
C LYS A 102 -27.82 -13.48 75.30
N GLY A 103 -28.46 -13.59 76.47
CA GLY A 103 -29.14 -12.50 77.19
C GLY A 103 -28.18 -11.62 78.02
N SER A 104 -27.15 -12.19 78.63
CA SER A 104 -26.22 -11.52 79.57
C SER A 104 -25.13 -10.64 78.92
N ARG A 105 -25.44 -9.97 77.81
CA ARG A 105 -24.47 -9.31 76.89
C ARG A 105 -23.60 -8.22 77.52
N ARG A 106 -22.31 -8.23 77.14
CA ARG A 106 -21.44 -7.03 77.13
C ARG A 106 -20.86 -6.68 75.74
N THR A 107 -20.85 -7.60 74.76
CA THR A 107 -20.34 -7.33 73.39
C THR A 107 -21.07 -8.10 72.27
N LYS A 108 -21.13 -7.53 71.05
CA LYS A 108 -21.73 -8.16 69.85
C LYS A 108 -20.76 -9.16 69.17
N GLY A 109 -20.20 -10.10 69.94
CA GLY A 109 -19.19 -11.10 69.55
C GLY A 109 -19.74 -12.51 69.31
N ASP A 110 -18.83 -13.49 69.24
CA ASP A 110 -19.12 -14.94 69.22
C ASP A 110 -19.36 -15.41 70.67
N PHE A 111 -20.56 -15.12 71.18
CA PHE A 111 -20.94 -15.22 72.60
C PHE A 111 -20.64 -16.57 73.26
N LEU A 112 -20.54 -17.64 72.47
CA LEU A 112 -20.24 -19.00 72.93
C LEU A 112 -18.81 -19.17 73.45
N TYR A 113 -17.89 -18.29 73.05
CA TYR A 113 -16.47 -18.37 73.40
C TYR A 113 -15.99 -17.16 74.22
N GLU A 114 -16.90 -16.32 74.71
CA GLU A 114 -16.55 -15.19 75.59
C GLU A 114 -16.21 -15.67 77.01
N LEU A 115 -16.94 -16.65 77.53
CA LEU A 115 -16.66 -17.29 78.82
C LEU A 115 -16.10 -18.71 78.62
N PRO A 116 -15.07 -19.12 79.37
CA PRO A 116 -14.57 -20.49 79.38
C PRO A 116 -15.56 -21.46 80.07
N TRP A 117 -15.67 -22.69 79.56
CA TRP A 117 -16.56 -23.71 80.13
C TRP A 117 -15.75 -24.82 80.79
N TYR A 118 -16.06 -25.14 82.04
CA TYR A 118 -15.38 -26.18 82.80
C TYR A 118 -16.36 -27.27 83.19
N LEU A 119 -15.94 -28.53 83.03
CA LEU A 119 -16.74 -29.69 83.39
C LEU A 119 -16.30 -30.22 84.74
N ILE A 120 -17.21 -30.46 85.68
CA ILE A 120 -16.88 -31.05 86.98
C ILE A 120 -17.35 -32.51 87.00
N VAL A 121 -16.40 -33.42 87.22
CA VAL A 121 -16.61 -34.89 87.19
C VAL A 121 -16.14 -35.48 88.52
N GLY A 122 -16.82 -36.51 89.01
CA GLY A 122 -16.46 -37.15 90.28
C GLY A 122 -17.58 -38.04 90.79
N PRO A 123 -17.29 -39.02 91.68
CA PRO A 123 -18.29 -39.94 92.19
C PRO A 123 -19.45 -39.23 92.91
N PRO A 124 -20.60 -39.89 93.09
CA PRO A 124 -21.68 -39.38 93.93
C PRO A 124 -21.18 -39.01 95.33
N GLY A 125 -21.66 -37.90 95.92
CA GLY A 125 -21.25 -37.49 97.27
C GLY A 125 -19.89 -36.79 97.40
N ALA A 126 -19.11 -36.68 96.30
CA ALA A 126 -17.78 -36.02 96.28
C ALA A 126 -17.79 -34.48 96.44
N GLY A 127 -18.90 -33.87 96.86
CA GLY A 127 -18.97 -32.43 97.14
C GLY A 127 -18.92 -31.48 95.93
N LYS A 128 -19.19 -31.94 94.70
CA LYS A 128 -19.15 -31.12 93.46
C LYS A 128 -20.02 -29.86 93.52
N THR A 129 -21.32 -30.04 93.73
CA THR A 129 -22.31 -28.95 93.82
C THR A 129 -22.03 -28.07 95.03
N THR A 130 -21.66 -28.66 96.16
CA THR A 130 -21.31 -27.94 97.40
C THR A 130 -20.08 -27.05 97.23
N ALA A 131 -19.07 -27.52 96.50
CA ALA A 131 -17.90 -26.73 96.15
C ALA A 131 -18.30 -25.54 95.28
N LEU A 132 -19.14 -25.74 94.25
CA LEU A 132 -19.62 -24.64 93.41
C LEU A 132 -20.45 -23.60 94.17
N MET A 133 -21.35 -24.04 95.07
CA MET A 133 -22.17 -23.13 95.88
C MET A 133 -21.35 -22.25 96.82
N ASN A 134 -20.23 -22.78 97.33
CA ASN A 134 -19.43 -22.11 98.35
C ASN A 134 -18.06 -21.60 97.83
N CYS A 135 -17.85 -21.54 96.51
CA CYS A 135 -16.55 -21.17 95.93
C CYS A 135 -16.20 -19.67 95.95
N GLY A 136 -17.06 -18.82 96.50
CA GLY A 136 -16.84 -17.36 96.58
C GLY A 136 -17.06 -16.60 95.27
N LEU A 137 -17.44 -17.28 94.17
CA LEU A 137 -17.74 -16.65 92.89
C LEU A 137 -19.12 -15.96 92.89
N LYS A 138 -19.25 -14.90 92.08
CA LYS A 138 -20.52 -14.21 91.86
C LYS A 138 -21.34 -14.93 90.78
N PHE A 139 -22.57 -15.30 91.12
CA PHE A 139 -23.54 -15.93 90.21
C PHE A 139 -24.68 -14.96 89.88
N PRO A 140 -24.51 -14.02 88.93
CA PRO A 140 -25.47 -12.95 88.66
C PRO A 140 -26.85 -13.44 88.20
N LEU A 141 -26.95 -14.69 87.75
CA LEU A 141 -28.18 -15.31 87.23
C LEU A 141 -28.91 -16.17 88.28
N ALA A 142 -28.39 -16.29 89.51
CA ALA A 142 -28.98 -17.11 90.56
C ALA A 142 -30.44 -16.71 90.92
N ALA A 143 -30.86 -15.47 90.64
CA ALA A 143 -32.20 -14.97 90.93
C ALA A 143 -33.28 -15.33 89.89
N HIS A 144 -32.91 -15.73 88.66
CA HIS A 144 -33.88 -16.03 87.57
C HIS A 144 -33.61 -17.37 86.85
N ALA A 145 -32.42 -17.96 87.02
CA ALA A 145 -32.03 -19.27 86.49
C ALA A 145 -31.06 -19.98 87.47
N GLY A 146 -31.27 -19.79 88.78
CA GLY A 146 -30.55 -20.54 89.80
C GLY A 146 -31.01 -22.00 89.87
N PRO A 147 -30.16 -22.93 90.35
CA PRO A 147 -30.54 -24.32 90.48
C PRO A 147 -31.73 -24.45 91.44
N ILE A 148 -32.68 -25.32 91.11
CA ILE A 148 -33.64 -25.86 92.07
C ILE A 148 -32.82 -26.73 93.03
N ALA A 149 -32.26 -26.11 94.07
CA ALA A 149 -31.59 -26.79 95.17
C ALA A 149 -32.64 -27.51 96.02
N GLY A 150 -33.19 -28.61 95.49
CA GLY A 150 -33.79 -29.64 96.31
C GLY A 150 -32.68 -30.47 96.94
N SER A 151 -32.86 -30.89 98.19
CA SER A 151 -31.95 -31.73 98.98
C SER A 151 -31.63 -33.14 98.40
N GLY A 152 -31.89 -33.37 97.10
CA GLY A 152 -31.81 -34.66 96.40
C GLY A 152 -30.66 -34.85 95.40
N GLY A 153 -29.74 -33.90 95.26
CA GLY A 153 -28.54 -34.02 94.39
C GLY A 153 -28.76 -33.82 92.88
N THR A 154 -27.67 -33.59 92.14
CA THR A 154 -27.67 -33.34 90.68
C THR A 154 -28.08 -34.61 89.91
N ARG A 155 -29.28 -34.62 89.32
CA ARG A 155 -29.80 -35.77 88.55
C ARG A 155 -29.22 -35.84 87.13
N TYR A 156 -29.07 -34.71 86.43
CA TYR A 156 -28.62 -34.66 85.02
C TYR A 156 -27.27 -33.91 84.91
N CYS A 157 -27.22 -32.82 84.14
CA CYS A 157 -26.18 -31.82 84.24
C CYS A 157 -26.82 -30.47 84.59
N ASP A 158 -26.14 -29.67 85.40
CA ASP A 158 -26.55 -28.31 85.73
C ASP A 158 -25.49 -27.29 85.27
N TRP A 159 -25.95 -26.19 84.68
CA TRP A 159 -25.08 -25.12 84.18
C TRP A 159 -25.06 -23.98 85.17
N TRP A 160 -23.87 -23.66 85.64
CA TRP A 160 -23.62 -22.61 86.62
C TRP A 160 -22.90 -21.45 85.93
N PHE A 161 -23.55 -20.29 85.86
CA PHE A 161 -23.03 -19.10 85.20
C PHE A 161 -22.42 -18.12 86.22
N THR A 162 -21.12 -17.86 86.10
CA THR A 162 -20.44 -16.81 86.86
C THR A 162 -20.10 -15.62 85.96
N GLU A 163 -19.58 -14.54 86.54
CA GLU A 163 -19.05 -13.42 85.76
C GLU A 163 -17.86 -13.82 84.87
N ASP A 164 -17.10 -14.85 85.25
CA ASP A 164 -15.81 -15.20 84.64
C ASP A 164 -15.78 -16.57 83.92
N ALA A 165 -16.75 -17.48 84.17
CA ALA A 165 -16.78 -18.82 83.59
C ALA A 165 -18.18 -19.47 83.61
N VAL A 166 -18.32 -20.58 82.89
CA VAL A 166 -19.47 -21.49 82.97
C VAL A 166 -19.00 -22.82 83.53
N PHE A 167 -19.61 -23.31 84.61
CA PHE A 167 -19.39 -24.67 85.10
C PHE A 167 -20.53 -25.58 84.70
N ILE A 168 -20.19 -26.80 84.31
CA ILE A 168 -21.14 -27.87 84.08
C ILE A 168 -20.95 -28.90 85.19
N ASP A 169 -21.86 -28.91 86.15
CA ASP A 169 -21.91 -29.90 87.21
C ASP A 169 -22.56 -31.18 86.67
N THR A 170 -21.81 -32.28 86.66
CA THR A 170 -22.31 -33.57 86.14
C THR A 170 -22.87 -34.42 87.28
N ALA A 171 -23.98 -35.12 87.03
CA ALA A 171 -24.49 -36.11 87.97
C ALA A 171 -23.44 -37.19 88.26
N GLY A 172 -23.35 -37.62 89.52
CA GLY A 172 -22.39 -38.65 89.94
C GLY A 172 -22.50 -39.96 89.15
N ARG A 173 -23.72 -40.33 88.73
CA ARG A 173 -24.00 -41.51 87.89
C ARG A 173 -23.28 -41.50 86.55
N TYR A 174 -23.01 -40.33 85.96
CA TYR A 174 -22.24 -40.24 84.72
C TYR A 174 -20.76 -40.52 84.93
N THR A 175 -20.27 -40.48 86.17
CA THR A 175 -18.89 -40.84 86.51
C THR A 175 -18.74 -42.34 86.77
N THR A 176 -19.53 -42.91 87.69
CA THR A 176 -19.37 -44.30 88.14
C THR A 176 -20.21 -45.32 87.34
N GLN A 177 -21.37 -44.92 86.78
CA GLN A 177 -22.27 -45.75 85.96
C GLN A 177 -22.79 -47.02 86.67
N ASP A 178 -23.08 -46.93 87.96
CA ASP A 178 -23.43 -48.08 88.80
C ASP A 178 -24.90 -48.55 88.69
N SER A 179 -25.80 -47.72 88.13
CA SER A 179 -27.24 -47.99 88.06
C SER A 179 -27.69 -48.61 86.73
N ASP A 180 -27.45 -47.93 85.60
CA ASP A 180 -27.79 -48.41 84.25
C ASP A 180 -26.67 -48.00 83.28
N SER A 181 -25.68 -48.88 83.13
CA SER A 181 -24.42 -48.53 82.47
C SER A 181 -24.55 -48.17 80.99
N ASP A 182 -25.54 -48.72 80.28
CA ASP A 182 -25.73 -48.46 78.85
C ASP A 182 -26.55 -47.18 78.62
N ALA A 183 -27.63 -46.97 79.37
CA ALA A 183 -28.42 -45.74 79.29
C ALA A 183 -27.63 -44.51 79.76
N ASP A 184 -26.86 -44.63 80.85
CA ASP A 184 -26.01 -43.56 81.39
C ASP A 184 -24.86 -43.24 80.43
N ARG A 185 -24.25 -44.25 79.76
CA ARG A 185 -23.21 -44.05 78.74
C ARG A 185 -23.75 -43.36 77.51
N LYS A 186 -24.93 -43.76 77.01
CA LYS A 186 -25.56 -43.14 75.84
C LYS A 186 -25.92 -41.68 76.12
N SER A 187 -26.50 -41.41 77.28
CA SER A 187 -26.83 -40.05 77.73
C SER A 187 -25.58 -39.16 77.86
N TRP A 188 -24.50 -39.72 78.44
CA TRP A 188 -23.20 -39.04 78.53
C TRP A 188 -22.60 -38.69 77.15
N LEU A 189 -22.52 -39.66 76.24
CA LEU A 189 -21.97 -39.43 74.89
C LEU A 189 -22.83 -38.46 74.07
N GLY A 190 -24.16 -38.53 74.20
CA GLY A 190 -25.10 -37.59 73.59
C GLY A 190 -24.89 -36.15 74.08
N PHE A 191 -24.65 -35.98 75.38
CA PHE A 191 -24.28 -34.68 75.95
C PHE A 191 -22.96 -34.14 75.38
N LEU A 192 -21.93 -35.00 75.23
CA LEU A 192 -20.67 -34.58 74.60
C LEU A 192 -20.84 -34.18 73.13
N ASP A 193 -21.74 -34.84 72.40
CA ASP A 193 -22.08 -34.44 71.03
C ASP A 193 -22.76 -33.08 70.97
N LEU A 194 -23.67 -32.80 71.90
CA LEU A 194 -24.29 -31.47 72.00
C LEU A 194 -23.22 -30.39 72.23
N LEU A 195 -22.26 -30.62 73.12
CA LEU A 195 -21.13 -29.71 73.31
C LEU A 195 -20.29 -29.54 72.04
N LYS A 196 -19.98 -30.64 71.33
CA LYS A 196 -19.19 -30.60 70.10
C LYS A 196 -19.90 -29.89 68.94
N ARG A 197 -21.22 -30.07 68.81
CA ARG A 197 -22.04 -29.44 67.76
C ARG A 197 -22.22 -27.95 68.01
N HIS A 198 -22.54 -27.57 69.25
CA HIS A 198 -22.87 -26.17 69.55
C HIS A 198 -21.63 -25.33 69.87
N ARG A 199 -20.52 -25.93 70.33
CA ARG A 199 -19.28 -25.23 70.68
C ARG A 199 -18.06 -25.84 69.99
N GLU A 200 -18.16 -26.08 68.67
CA GLU A 200 -17.18 -26.75 67.77
C GLU A 200 -15.68 -26.50 68.00
N ARG A 201 -15.25 -25.26 68.26
CA ARG A 201 -13.82 -24.90 68.36
C ARG A 201 -13.17 -25.35 69.67
N GLN A 202 -13.85 -25.12 70.80
CA GLN A 202 -13.39 -25.39 72.17
C GLN A 202 -14.61 -25.83 72.99
N PRO A 203 -15.05 -27.10 72.88
CA PRO A 203 -16.27 -27.55 73.56
C PRO A 203 -16.21 -27.35 75.09
N ILE A 204 -15.05 -27.57 75.69
CA ILE A 204 -14.72 -27.27 77.08
C ILE A 204 -13.34 -26.59 77.13
N ASN A 205 -12.99 -25.97 78.27
CA ASN A 205 -11.71 -25.30 78.53
C ASN A 205 -10.86 -26.04 79.58
N GLY A 206 -11.47 -26.90 80.40
CA GLY A 206 -10.80 -27.75 81.38
C GLY A 206 -11.78 -28.67 82.09
N VAL A 207 -11.25 -29.65 82.83
CA VAL A 207 -12.05 -30.58 83.64
C VAL A 207 -11.59 -30.50 85.09
N LEU A 208 -12.53 -30.36 86.02
CA LEU A 208 -12.29 -30.46 87.46
C LEU A 208 -12.71 -31.86 87.92
N VAL A 209 -11.79 -32.63 88.47
CA VAL A 209 -12.08 -33.95 89.03
C VAL A 209 -12.20 -33.81 90.55
N ALA A 210 -13.42 -33.91 91.08
CA ALA A 210 -13.68 -33.80 92.51
C ALA A 210 -13.64 -35.18 93.17
N ILE A 211 -12.82 -35.33 94.20
CA ILE A 211 -12.69 -36.55 95.01
C ILE A 211 -12.84 -36.16 96.46
N SER A 212 -13.60 -36.90 97.26
CA SER A 212 -13.73 -36.66 98.70
C SER A 212 -12.57 -37.28 99.45
N ILE A 213 -11.91 -36.52 100.33
CA ILE A 213 -10.88 -37.05 101.23
C ILE A 213 -11.46 -38.11 102.17
N GLY A 214 -12.70 -37.93 102.63
CA GLY A 214 -13.39 -38.94 103.43
C GLY A 214 -13.49 -40.28 102.70
N ASP A 215 -13.73 -40.26 101.39
CA ASP A 215 -13.82 -41.48 100.58
C ASP A 215 -12.42 -42.09 100.43
N MET A 216 -11.38 -41.28 100.20
CA MET A 216 -9.99 -41.76 100.16
C MET A 216 -9.52 -42.41 101.48
N LEU A 217 -10.05 -41.95 102.62
CA LEU A 217 -9.74 -42.49 103.95
C LEU A 217 -10.51 -43.78 104.27
N ALA A 218 -11.69 -43.99 103.66
CA ALA A 218 -12.59 -45.10 103.97
C ALA A 218 -12.64 -46.21 102.90
N MET A 219 -12.19 -45.94 101.67
CA MET A 219 -12.27 -46.85 100.53
C MET A 219 -11.48 -48.15 100.74
N LYS A 220 -12.08 -49.27 100.31
CA LYS A 220 -11.37 -50.56 100.20
C LYS A 220 -10.56 -50.63 98.90
N GLU A 221 -9.56 -51.50 98.85
CA GLU A 221 -8.64 -51.63 97.70
C GLU A 221 -9.35 -51.93 96.35
N ALA A 222 -10.45 -52.69 96.38
CA ALA A 222 -11.26 -52.97 95.19
C ALA A 222 -12.05 -51.73 94.69
N GLU A 223 -12.60 -50.93 95.61
CA GLU A 223 -13.34 -49.70 95.31
C GLU A 223 -12.38 -48.61 94.78
N PHE A 224 -11.18 -48.53 95.36
CA PHE A 224 -10.11 -47.63 94.92
C PHE A 224 -9.78 -47.81 93.43
N GLY A 225 -9.55 -49.05 92.99
CA GLY A 225 -9.25 -49.37 91.59
C GLY A 225 -10.41 -49.05 90.65
N ALA A 226 -11.65 -49.38 91.05
CA ALA A 226 -12.84 -49.12 90.26
C ALA A 226 -13.07 -47.62 90.00
N HIS A 227 -12.92 -46.76 91.02
CA HIS A 227 -13.06 -45.31 90.87
C HIS A 227 -11.99 -44.69 89.96
N ALA A 228 -10.73 -45.12 90.10
CA ALA A 228 -9.65 -44.64 89.24
C ALA A 228 -9.89 -45.00 87.76
N VAL A 229 -10.31 -46.24 87.49
CA VAL A 229 -10.65 -46.71 86.13
C VAL A 229 -11.85 -45.94 85.57
N ALA A 230 -12.89 -45.71 86.38
CA ALA A 230 -14.08 -44.98 85.95
C ALA A 230 -13.73 -43.53 85.54
N ILE A 231 -12.98 -42.79 86.37
CA ILE A 231 -12.54 -41.42 86.07
C ILE A 231 -11.67 -41.40 84.81
N ARG A 232 -10.68 -42.30 84.72
CA ARG A 232 -9.81 -42.43 83.54
C ARG A 232 -10.61 -42.66 82.25
N LYS A 233 -11.62 -43.53 82.30
CA LYS A 233 -12.52 -43.80 81.18
C LYS A 233 -13.30 -42.56 80.77
N ARG A 234 -13.83 -41.77 81.71
CA ARG A 234 -14.54 -40.51 81.39
C ARG A 234 -13.64 -39.46 80.77
N LEU A 235 -12.42 -39.31 81.27
CA LEU A 235 -11.43 -38.39 80.70
C LEU A 235 -11.05 -38.81 79.27
N ALA A 236 -10.89 -40.12 79.02
CA ALA A 236 -10.62 -40.65 77.69
C ALA A 236 -11.79 -40.45 76.72
N GLU A 237 -13.04 -40.68 77.17
CA GLU A 237 -14.24 -40.42 76.36
C GLU A 237 -14.41 -38.94 76.02
N LEU A 238 -14.12 -38.03 76.98
CA LEU A 238 -14.11 -36.59 76.74
C LEU A 238 -13.12 -36.21 75.66
N ASN A 239 -11.87 -36.68 75.75
CA ASN A 239 -10.84 -36.40 74.75
C ASN A 239 -11.22 -36.99 73.38
N ASN A 240 -11.63 -38.26 73.33
CA ASN A 240 -11.99 -38.96 72.10
C ASN A 240 -13.23 -38.36 71.41
N ARG A 241 -14.26 -37.96 72.16
CA ARG A 241 -15.48 -37.41 71.56
C ARG A 241 -15.30 -35.96 71.16
N LEU A 242 -14.77 -35.12 72.06
CA LEU A 242 -14.63 -33.68 71.83
C LEU A 242 -13.44 -33.32 70.92
N GLN A 243 -12.47 -34.22 70.75
CA GLN A 243 -11.30 -34.04 69.88
C GLN A 243 -10.47 -32.80 70.24
N VAL A 244 -10.35 -32.53 71.55
CA VAL A 244 -9.55 -31.45 72.13
C VAL A 244 -8.74 -31.96 73.32
N ASP A 245 -7.56 -31.40 73.50
CA ASP A 245 -6.67 -31.64 74.64
C ASP A 245 -6.97 -30.57 75.68
N PHE A 246 -7.34 -30.97 76.90
CA PHE A 246 -7.75 -30.08 77.99
C PHE A 246 -6.97 -30.35 79.28
N PRO A 247 -6.74 -29.31 80.12
CA PRO A 247 -6.14 -29.50 81.44
C PRO A 247 -7.13 -30.19 82.41
N VAL A 248 -6.60 -31.08 83.25
CA VAL A 248 -7.37 -31.72 84.33
C VAL A 248 -6.88 -31.22 85.69
N TYR A 249 -7.77 -30.59 86.44
CA TYR A 249 -7.50 -30.10 87.79
C TYR A 249 -8.15 -31.06 88.80
N VAL A 250 -7.34 -31.73 89.61
CA VAL A 250 -7.89 -32.64 90.62
C VAL A 250 -8.09 -31.90 91.93
N ILE A 251 -9.30 -31.98 92.48
CA ILE A 251 -9.67 -31.31 93.71
C ILE A 251 -10.09 -32.36 94.74
N PHE A 252 -9.28 -32.49 95.77
CA PHE A 252 -9.59 -33.21 96.99
C PHE A 252 -10.48 -32.34 97.87
N THR A 253 -11.78 -32.60 97.77
CA THR A 253 -12.83 -31.95 98.55
C THR A 253 -12.93 -32.56 99.96
N LYS A 254 -13.62 -31.85 100.85
CA LYS A 254 -13.81 -32.26 102.25
C LYS A 254 -12.48 -32.45 103.00
N ALA A 255 -11.48 -31.62 102.69
CA ALA A 255 -10.18 -31.67 103.37
C ALA A 255 -10.28 -31.39 104.88
N ASP A 256 -11.38 -30.77 105.33
CA ASP A 256 -11.75 -30.58 106.73
C ASP A 256 -11.99 -31.88 107.51
N LEU A 257 -12.20 -33.00 106.82
CA LEU A 257 -12.28 -34.33 107.46
C LEU A 257 -10.92 -34.88 107.89
N ILE A 258 -9.81 -34.26 107.45
CA ILE A 258 -8.48 -34.59 107.94
C ILE A 258 -8.36 -34.09 109.38
N ALA A 259 -8.03 -35.00 110.31
CA ALA A 259 -7.88 -34.64 111.72
C ALA A 259 -6.86 -33.49 111.89
N GLY A 260 -7.26 -32.45 112.61
CA GLY A 260 -6.46 -31.24 112.83
C GLY A 260 -6.58 -30.15 111.76
N PHE A 261 -7.31 -30.38 110.64
CA PHE A 261 -7.45 -29.36 109.58
C PHE A 261 -8.18 -28.11 110.06
N SER A 262 -9.33 -28.29 110.71
CA SER A 262 -10.18 -27.18 111.13
C SER A 262 -9.52 -26.38 112.26
N GLU A 263 -8.79 -27.04 113.14
CA GLU A 263 -8.00 -26.40 114.20
C GLU A 263 -6.78 -25.66 113.62
N TYR A 264 -6.07 -26.23 112.64
CA TYR A 264 -4.89 -25.61 112.04
C TYR A 264 -5.23 -24.37 111.18
N PHE A 265 -6.28 -24.45 110.35
CA PHE A 265 -6.68 -23.36 109.45
C PHE A 265 -7.84 -22.51 110.00
N GLY A 266 -8.33 -22.79 111.20
CA GLY A 266 -9.50 -22.13 111.80
C GLY A 266 -9.34 -20.61 111.93
N ASN A 267 -8.12 -20.17 112.21
CA ASN A 267 -7.75 -18.77 112.47
C ASN A 267 -7.38 -17.97 111.21
N LEU A 268 -7.41 -18.58 110.02
CA LEU A 268 -7.18 -17.86 108.77
C LEU A 268 -8.24 -16.76 108.55
N ASP A 269 -7.79 -15.59 108.10
CA ASP A 269 -8.69 -14.49 107.78
C ASP A 269 -9.52 -14.77 106.50
N ALA A 270 -10.34 -13.81 106.06
CA ALA A 270 -11.19 -13.99 104.88
C ALA A 270 -10.40 -14.09 103.56
N ASP A 271 -9.23 -13.48 103.45
CA ASP A 271 -8.42 -13.46 102.22
C ASP A 271 -7.43 -14.62 102.18
N GLU A 272 -6.84 -15.00 103.31
CA GLU A 272 -5.99 -16.19 103.44
C GLU A 272 -6.77 -17.47 103.13
N ARG A 273 -8.04 -17.56 103.54
CA ARG A 273 -8.92 -18.69 103.19
C ARG A 273 -9.16 -18.83 101.69
N LYS A 274 -9.00 -17.76 100.91
CA LYS A 274 -9.14 -17.81 99.46
C LYS A 274 -7.91 -18.39 98.78
N ALA A 275 -6.77 -18.54 99.46
CA ALA A 275 -5.49 -18.99 98.90
C ALA A 275 -5.59 -20.37 98.20
N VAL A 276 -4.52 -20.79 97.54
CA VAL A 276 -4.48 -22.11 96.87
C VAL A 276 -3.64 -23.05 97.71
N TRP A 277 -4.22 -24.18 98.12
CA TRP A 277 -3.50 -25.23 98.84
C TRP A 277 -3.38 -26.48 97.96
N GLY A 278 -2.19 -26.71 97.40
CA GLY A 278 -1.94 -27.74 96.39
C GLY A 278 -0.74 -27.41 95.49
N ALA A 279 -0.63 -28.08 94.35
CA ALA A 279 0.43 -27.89 93.37
C ALA A 279 -0.10 -27.81 91.94
N THR A 280 0.53 -26.96 91.12
CA THR A 280 0.17 -26.66 89.72
C THR A 280 1.36 -26.92 88.79
N PHE A 281 1.29 -27.90 87.90
CA PHE A 281 2.42 -28.34 87.06
C PHE A 281 2.59 -27.51 85.78
N GLN A 282 3.42 -26.47 85.79
CA GLN A 282 3.65 -25.62 84.61
C GLN A 282 4.53 -26.31 83.56
N THR A 283 3.92 -26.87 82.51
CA THR A 283 4.65 -27.54 81.41
C THR A 283 4.66 -26.68 80.14
N LYS A 284 5.71 -26.76 79.31
CA LYS A 284 5.71 -26.12 77.97
C LYS A 284 4.91 -26.92 76.95
N ASN A 285 4.88 -28.24 77.10
CA ASN A 285 4.12 -29.14 76.26
C ASN A 285 2.79 -29.50 76.93
N LYS A 286 1.68 -29.12 76.30
CA LYS A 286 0.31 -29.35 76.81
C LYS A 286 -0.06 -30.82 77.05
N LYS A 287 0.69 -31.76 76.46
CA LYS A 287 0.49 -33.21 76.59
C LYS A 287 1.42 -33.88 77.60
N GLU A 288 2.36 -33.13 78.17
CA GLU A 288 3.31 -33.65 79.15
C GLU A 288 2.61 -33.96 80.47
N ASN A 289 2.79 -35.17 80.98
CA ASN A 289 2.16 -35.62 82.21
C ASN A 289 3.17 -35.67 83.35
N ARG A 290 2.84 -35.01 84.46
CA ARG A 290 3.72 -34.78 85.62
C ARG A 290 3.23 -35.53 86.87
N VAL A 291 2.44 -36.60 86.71
CA VAL A 291 1.90 -37.36 87.83
C VAL A 291 2.97 -37.96 88.77
N GLY A 292 4.16 -38.28 88.24
CA GLY A 292 5.29 -38.73 89.05
C GLY A 292 5.80 -37.70 90.08
N ASP A 293 5.57 -36.40 89.83
CA ASP A 293 6.01 -35.30 90.69
C ASP A 293 5.02 -35.04 91.86
N VAL A 294 3.86 -35.72 91.89
CA VAL A 294 2.84 -35.55 92.96
C VAL A 294 3.39 -35.84 94.36
N GLY A 295 4.13 -36.94 94.51
CA GLY A 295 4.71 -37.32 95.81
C GLY A 295 5.62 -36.23 96.38
N PRO A 296 6.66 -35.80 95.64
CA PRO A 296 7.53 -34.70 96.04
C PRO A 296 6.79 -33.39 96.36
N GLU A 297 5.78 -33.02 95.57
CA GLU A 297 4.98 -31.81 95.84
C GLU A 297 4.18 -31.90 97.14
N ILE A 298 3.66 -33.08 97.51
CA ILE A 298 3.01 -33.28 98.81
C ILE A 298 4.03 -33.14 99.96
N ASP A 299 5.27 -33.60 99.78
CA ASP A 299 6.33 -33.41 100.79
C ASP A 299 6.63 -31.94 101.05
N LEU A 300 6.59 -31.10 100.01
CA LEU A 300 6.73 -29.65 100.16
C LEU A 300 5.57 -29.04 100.95
N LEU A 301 4.33 -29.50 100.72
CA LEU A 301 3.16 -29.06 101.50
C LEU A 301 3.30 -29.46 102.98
N ILE A 302 3.70 -30.70 103.27
CA ILE A 302 3.93 -31.20 104.64
C ILE A 302 5.05 -30.40 105.32
N SER A 303 6.13 -30.13 104.60
CA SER A 303 7.26 -29.34 105.10
C SER A 303 6.82 -27.92 105.47
N ARG A 304 5.97 -27.28 104.65
CA ARG A 304 5.40 -25.96 104.95
C ARG A 304 4.49 -25.99 106.17
N LEU A 305 3.58 -26.98 106.26
CA LEU A 305 2.71 -27.13 107.45
C LEU A 305 3.52 -27.32 108.73
N SER A 306 4.62 -28.06 108.65
CA SER A 306 5.51 -28.33 109.79
C SER A 306 6.30 -27.08 110.21
N ALA A 307 6.72 -26.27 109.24
CA ALA A 307 7.44 -25.02 109.50
C ALA A 307 6.56 -23.93 110.13
N GLU A 308 5.28 -23.84 109.75
CA GLU A 308 4.30 -22.89 110.28
C GLU A 308 3.66 -23.36 111.61
N LEU A 309 3.88 -24.62 112.01
CA LEU A 309 3.26 -25.22 113.19
C LEU A 309 3.52 -24.45 114.50
N PRO A 310 4.75 -23.95 114.80
CA PRO A 310 5.00 -23.19 116.03
C PRO A 310 4.14 -21.94 116.15
N ASP A 311 3.97 -21.19 115.05
CA ASP A 311 3.17 -19.97 115.01
C ASP A 311 1.67 -20.32 115.21
N ARG A 312 1.18 -21.38 114.57
CA ARG A 312 -0.21 -21.85 114.74
C ARG A 312 -0.50 -22.32 116.17
N LEU A 313 0.45 -22.97 116.83
CA LEU A 313 0.33 -23.35 118.24
C LEU A 313 0.25 -22.15 119.18
N GLN A 314 0.91 -21.04 118.82
CA GLN A 314 0.84 -19.79 119.57
C GLN A 314 -0.50 -19.07 119.38
N GLU A 315 -1.05 -19.11 118.17
CA GLU A 315 -2.33 -18.46 117.81
C GLU A 315 -3.57 -19.15 118.41
N GLU A 316 -3.57 -20.48 118.55
CA GLU A 316 -4.74 -21.23 119.04
C GLU A 316 -4.87 -21.13 120.57
N PRO A 317 -5.93 -20.57 121.16
CA PRO A 317 -6.06 -20.47 122.62
C PRO A 317 -6.49 -21.77 123.32
N ASP A 318 -7.21 -22.68 122.65
CA ASP A 318 -7.72 -23.92 123.29
C ASP A 318 -6.62 -25.01 123.37
N PRO A 319 -6.23 -25.48 124.57
CA PRO A 319 -5.25 -26.56 124.72
C PRO A 319 -5.61 -27.87 124.01
N ILE A 320 -6.91 -28.20 123.90
CA ILE A 320 -7.35 -29.41 123.20
C ILE A 320 -7.17 -29.24 121.69
N ALA A 321 -7.55 -28.09 121.15
CA ALA A 321 -7.33 -27.74 119.74
C ALA A 321 -5.83 -27.68 119.39
N ARG A 322 -4.97 -27.18 120.28
CA ARG A 322 -3.49 -27.21 120.13
C ARG A 322 -2.96 -28.62 119.93
N VAL A 323 -3.42 -29.59 120.71
CA VAL A 323 -3.00 -30.99 120.53
C VAL A 323 -3.48 -31.52 119.16
N ARG A 324 -4.73 -31.24 118.77
CA ARG A 324 -5.28 -31.70 117.49
C ARG A 324 -4.56 -31.10 116.27
N LEU A 325 -4.21 -29.81 116.31
CA LEU A 325 -3.55 -29.15 115.18
C LEU A 325 -2.11 -29.66 114.95
N THR A 326 -1.40 -30.15 115.97
CA THR A 326 -0.09 -30.82 115.79
C THR A 326 -0.16 -32.07 114.92
N GLY A 327 -1.33 -32.73 114.84
CA GLY A 327 -1.50 -33.95 114.08
C GLY A 327 -1.57 -33.75 112.57
N LEU A 328 -1.94 -32.54 112.10
CA LEU A 328 -2.25 -32.31 110.69
C LEU A 328 -1.10 -32.67 109.72
N PRO A 329 0.17 -32.25 109.94
CA PRO A 329 1.26 -32.62 109.05
C PRO A 329 1.45 -34.14 108.92
N SER A 330 1.32 -34.87 110.04
CA SER A 330 1.42 -36.33 110.08
C SER A 330 0.24 -37.03 109.41
N GLN A 331 -0.99 -36.50 109.56
CA GLN A 331 -2.18 -37.02 108.89
C GLN A 331 -2.07 -36.85 107.36
N LEU A 332 -1.56 -35.70 106.90
CA LEU A 332 -1.30 -35.49 105.47
C LEU A 332 -0.19 -36.40 104.93
N ALA A 333 0.86 -36.62 105.72
CA ALA A 333 1.92 -37.58 105.39
C ALA A 333 1.38 -39.02 105.26
N ALA A 334 0.44 -39.43 106.12
CA ALA A 334 -0.22 -40.73 106.03
C ALA A 334 -1.10 -40.88 104.77
N LEU A 335 -1.70 -39.78 104.30
CA LEU A 335 -2.51 -39.75 103.08
C LEU A 335 -1.70 -39.75 101.77
N LYS A 336 -0.44 -39.31 101.82
CA LYS A 336 0.43 -39.16 100.64
C LYS A 336 0.50 -40.42 99.76
N PRO A 337 0.78 -41.64 100.28
CA PRO A 337 0.90 -42.83 99.42
C PRO A 337 -0.40 -43.16 98.69
N THR A 338 -1.54 -43.00 99.35
CA THR A 338 -2.88 -43.24 98.79
C THR A 338 -3.19 -42.24 97.68
N ILE A 339 -2.94 -40.94 97.91
CA ILE A 339 -3.17 -39.88 96.92
C ILE A 339 -2.27 -40.07 95.69
N ALA A 340 -0.97 -40.31 95.89
CA ALA A 340 -0.01 -40.50 94.81
C ALA A 340 -0.40 -41.72 93.96
N ARG A 341 -0.73 -42.86 94.58
CA ARG A 341 -1.17 -44.08 93.88
C ARG A 341 -2.46 -43.86 93.10
N PHE A 342 -3.41 -43.11 93.66
CA PHE A 342 -4.71 -42.86 93.03
C PHE A 342 -4.57 -42.00 91.77
N LEU A 343 -3.79 -40.92 91.86
CA LEU A 343 -3.50 -40.05 90.72
C LEU A 343 -2.70 -40.78 89.65
N SER A 344 -1.70 -41.59 90.02
CA SER A 344 -0.98 -42.42 89.06
C SER A 344 -1.90 -43.36 88.29
N ALA A 345 -2.83 -44.05 88.98
CA ALA A 345 -3.78 -44.95 88.31
C ALA A 345 -4.67 -44.25 87.26
N ILE A 346 -5.02 -42.98 87.48
CA ILE A 346 -5.83 -42.18 86.54
C ILE A 346 -5.00 -41.65 85.38
N PHE A 347 -3.83 -41.07 85.68
CA PHE A 347 -3.10 -40.21 84.75
C PHE A 347 -1.89 -40.87 84.08
N GLU A 348 -1.39 -42.02 84.56
CA GLU A 348 -0.20 -42.64 83.99
C GLU A 348 -0.39 -42.98 82.49
N PRO A 349 0.50 -42.48 81.61
CA PRO A 349 0.32 -42.61 80.17
C PRO A 349 0.45 -44.07 79.70
N THR A 350 -0.53 -44.54 78.93
CA THR A 350 -0.50 -45.86 78.28
C THR A 350 -0.35 -45.73 76.78
N ARG A 351 0.35 -46.68 76.14
CA ARG A 351 0.64 -46.70 74.69
C ARG A 351 -0.60 -46.53 73.77
N TYR A 352 -1.80 -46.90 74.23
CA TYR A 352 -3.01 -47.00 73.41
C TYR A 352 -4.17 -46.06 73.82
N GLN A 353 -4.01 -45.23 74.85
CA GLN A 353 -5.05 -44.29 75.27
C GLN A 353 -4.45 -42.89 75.41
N THR A 354 -5.12 -41.90 74.84
CA THR A 354 -4.81 -40.49 75.05
C THR A 354 -5.01 -40.15 76.52
N SER A 355 -3.91 -39.88 77.23
CA SER A 355 -3.96 -39.46 78.63
C SER A 355 -4.39 -38.00 78.71
N ALA A 356 -5.49 -37.72 79.41
CA ALA A 356 -5.73 -36.36 79.87
C ALA A 356 -4.56 -35.95 80.79
N ALA A 357 -3.98 -34.77 80.59
CA ALA A 357 -2.80 -34.36 81.35
C ALA A 357 -3.22 -33.80 82.71
N LEU A 358 -2.63 -34.33 83.79
CA LEU A 358 -2.79 -33.77 85.14
C LEU A 358 -2.16 -32.37 85.18
N ARG A 359 -2.99 -31.34 85.35
CA ARG A 359 -2.54 -29.94 85.43
C ARG A 359 -2.14 -29.52 86.84
N GLY A 360 -2.72 -30.16 87.84
CA GLY A 360 -2.43 -29.94 89.25
C GLY A 360 -3.41 -30.66 90.16
N PHE A 361 -3.07 -30.73 91.45
CA PHE A 361 -3.92 -31.29 92.49
C PHE A 361 -4.04 -30.32 93.66
N TYR A 362 -5.22 -30.24 94.26
CA TYR A 362 -5.55 -29.22 95.26
C TYR A 362 -6.45 -29.78 96.35
N PHE A 363 -6.31 -29.26 97.57
CA PHE A 363 -7.12 -29.62 98.72
C PHE A 363 -8.06 -28.47 99.06
N THR A 364 -9.35 -28.78 99.22
CA THR A 364 -10.40 -27.75 99.39
C THR A 364 -11.47 -28.24 100.36
N SER A 365 -12.19 -27.28 100.95
CA SER A 365 -13.40 -27.55 101.73
C SER A 365 -14.50 -26.54 101.39
N GLY A 366 -15.72 -27.05 101.19
CA GLY A 366 -16.89 -26.25 100.79
C GLY A 366 -17.89 -26.00 101.93
N THR A 367 -17.97 -26.88 102.93
CA THR A 367 -18.89 -26.81 104.08
C THR A 367 -18.30 -27.61 105.24
N GLN A 368 -18.41 -27.10 106.48
CA GLN A 368 -18.03 -27.84 107.69
C GLN A 368 -19.24 -28.62 108.25
N GLU A 369 -19.53 -29.79 107.68
CA GLU A 369 -20.43 -30.77 108.30
C GLU A 369 -19.78 -32.16 108.27
N GLY A 370 -19.42 -32.68 109.44
CA GLY A 370 -18.92 -34.03 109.63
C GLY A 370 -18.10 -34.19 110.92
N THR A 371 -18.27 -35.31 111.63
CA THR A 371 -17.34 -35.73 112.69
C THR A 371 -15.99 -36.11 112.07
N PRO A 372 -14.86 -35.50 112.48
CA PRO A 372 -13.53 -35.88 112.00
C PRO A 372 -13.25 -37.37 112.22
N ILE A 373 -12.68 -38.04 111.23
CA ILE A 373 -12.28 -39.45 111.36
C ILE A 373 -10.82 -39.48 111.82
N ASP A 374 -10.60 -39.79 113.09
CA ASP A 374 -9.26 -39.99 113.63
C ASP A 374 -8.78 -41.42 113.38
N GLN A 375 -7.86 -41.60 112.42
CA GLN A 375 -7.30 -42.91 112.09
C GLN A 375 -6.31 -43.43 113.15
N LEU A 376 -5.66 -42.54 113.90
CA LEU A 376 -4.72 -42.92 114.96
C LEU A 376 -5.49 -43.39 116.20
N LEU A 377 -6.49 -42.63 116.65
CA LEU A 377 -7.36 -43.02 117.77
C LEU A 377 -8.30 -44.18 117.41
N GLY A 378 -8.78 -44.29 116.16
CA GLY A 378 -9.66 -45.37 115.71
C GLY A 378 -8.98 -46.73 115.46
N SER A 379 -7.66 -46.75 115.23
CA SER A 379 -6.86 -47.98 115.17
C SER A 379 -6.39 -48.40 116.58
N LEU A 380 -6.07 -47.42 117.45
CA LEU A 380 -5.75 -47.67 118.86
C LEU A 380 -6.97 -48.13 119.68
N SER A 381 -8.16 -47.55 119.47
CA SER A 381 -9.38 -47.90 120.21
C SER A 381 -9.89 -49.32 119.91
N ARG A 382 -9.73 -49.80 118.66
CA ARG A 382 -10.07 -51.18 118.27
C ARG A 382 -9.16 -52.24 118.90
N ASN A 383 -7.91 -51.89 119.17
CA ASN A 383 -6.96 -52.80 119.80
C ASN A 383 -6.99 -52.74 121.35
N LEU A 384 -7.56 -51.68 121.94
CA LEU A 384 -7.56 -51.45 123.40
C LEU A 384 -8.94 -51.52 124.07
N GLY A 385 -10.02 -51.78 123.33
CA GLY A 385 -11.34 -52.11 123.91
C GLY A 385 -12.04 -50.99 124.70
N LEU A 386 -11.65 -49.73 124.53
CA LEU A 386 -12.22 -48.59 125.25
C LEU A 386 -13.42 -48.00 124.49
N GLN A 387 -14.63 -48.12 125.06
CA GLN A 387 -15.83 -47.43 124.57
C GLN A 387 -15.99 -46.03 125.20
N GLY A 388 -16.11 -45.03 124.33
CA GLY A 388 -16.88 -43.81 124.56
C GLY A 388 -16.10 -42.61 125.12
N SER A 389 -16.01 -41.53 124.33
CA SER A 389 -16.45 -40.20 124.78
C SER A 389 -16.53 -39.13 123.68
N ALA A 390 -17.64 -38.39 123.78
CA ALA A 390 -17.91 -36.99 123.42
C ALA A 390 -17.88 -36.54 121.95
N SER A 391 -19.08 -36.52 121.35
CA SER A 391 -19.45 -35.70 120.20
C SER A 391 -19.59 -34.23 120.62
N ILE A 392 -18.74 -33.34 120.09
CA ILE A 392 -18.90 -31.88 120.20
C ILE A 392 -19.63 -31.39 118.95
N ALA A 393 -20.78 -30.74 119.14
CA ALA A 393 -21.56 -30.10 118.09
C ALA A 393 -20.91 -28.75 117.70
N TYR A 394 -20.61 -28.56 116.42
CA TYR A 394 -20.13 -27.29 115.86
C TYR A 394 -21.25 -26.51 115.17
N SER A 395 -21.22 -25.18 115.34
CA SER A 395 -22.25 -24.23 114.92
C SER A 395 -22.14 -23.81 113.44
N GLY A 396 -23.05 -24.29 112.59
CA GLY A 396 -24.00 -23.48 111.81
C GLY A 396 -23.57 -22.35 110.85
N ARG A 397 -22.30 -22.16 110.47
CA ARG A 397 -21.94 -21.28 109.33
C ARG A 397 -20.87 -21.91 108.44
N ALA A 398 -21.25 -22.24 107.21
CA ALA A 398 -20.34 -22.80 106.21
C ALA A 398 -19.22 -21.80 105.86
N LYS A 399 -17.97 -22.13 106.20
CA LYS A 399 -16.75 -21.46 105.72
C LYS A 399 -16.17 -22.30 104.57
N SER A 400 -15.80 -21.69 103.45
CA SER A 400 -15.02 -22.35 102.41
C SER A 400 -13.52 -22.09 102.59
N TYR A 401 -12.71 -23.10 102.30
CA TYR A 401 -11.26 -23.07 102.32
C TYR A 401 -10.68 -23.44 100.96
N PHE A 402 -9.74 -22.61 100.51
CA PHE A 402 -8.84 -22.79 99.39
C PHE A 402 -9.45 -22.95 97.99
N LEU A 403 -10.66 -22.43 97.78
CA LEU A 403 -11.43 -22.67 96.55
C LEU A 403 -11.49 -21.45 95.62
N GLU A 404 -11.59 -20.22 96.16
CA GLU A 404 -11.82 -19.01 95.34
C GLU A 404 -10.61 -18.66 94.45
N HIS A 405 -9.39 -18.53 95.00
CA HIS A 405 -8.21 -18.26 94.16
C HIS A 405 -7.82 -19.46 93.29
N LEU A 406 -8.18 -20.69 93.69
CA LEU A 406 -7.98 -21.86 92.83
C LEU A 406 -8.77 -21.71 91.54
N LEU A 407 -10.05 -21.36 91.64
CA LEU A 407 -10.88 -21.14 90.44
C LEU A 407 -10.46 -19.88 89.68
N THR A 408 -10.35 -18.73 90.36
CA THR A 408 -10.12 -17.44 89.71
C THR A 408 -8.70 -17.25 89.17
N LYS A 409 -7.66 -17.60 89.94
CA LYS A 409 -6.27 -17.33 89.56
C LYS A 409 -5.61 -18.47 88.79
N VAL A 410 -6.00 -19.73 89.06
CA VAL A 410 -5.39 -20.90 88.42
C VAL A 410 -6.26 -21.44 87.29
N VAL A 411 -7.49 -21.89 87.59
CA VAL A 411 -8.35 -22.55 86.60
C VAL A 411 -8.75 -21.58 85.48
N PHE A 412 -9.25 -20.38 85.82
CA PHE A 412 -9.66 -19.37 84.83
C PHE A 412 -8.50 -18.62 84.20
N GLY A 413 -7.44 -18.35 84.98
CA GLY A 413 -6.18 -17.77 84.48
C GLY A 413 -5.57 -18.56 83.33
N GLU A 414 -5.88 -19.86 83.24
CA GLU A 414 -5.39 -20.78 82.22
C GLU A 414 -6.46 -21.21 81.19
N ALA A 415 -7.57 -20.49 81.06
CA ALA A 415 -8.66 -20.79 80.12
C ALA A 415 -8.22 -21.04 78.66
N GLY A 416 -7.08 -20.49 78.24
CA GLY A 416 -6.47 -20.68 76.92
C GLY A 416 -5.61 -21.94 76.76
N TRP A 417 -5.47 -22.78 77.80
CA TRP A 417 -4.64 -23.98 77.74
C TRP A 417 -5.24 -25.07 76.84
N VAL A 418 -6.56 -25.09 76.64
CA VAL A 418 -7.24 -26.07 75.77
C VAL A 418 -6.84 -25.95 74.29
N SER A 419 -6.72 -27.07 73.58
CA SER A 419 -6.50 -27.07 72.13
C SER A 419 -7.80 -26.84 71.34
N THR A 420 -7.69 -26.45 70.07
CA THR A 420 -8.86 -26.29 69.19
C THR A 420 -9.03 -27.48 68.27
N ASN A 421 -10.26 -27.80 67.88
CA ASN A 421 -10.51 -28.81 66.85
C ASN A 421 -9.88 -28.40 65.49
N ALA A 422 -8.78 -29.05 65.12
CA ALA A 422 -7.97 -28.69 63.95
C ALA A 422 -8.72 -28.83 62.61
N ALA A 423 -9.60 -29.83 62.48
CA ALA A 423 -10.36 -30.08 61.26
C ALA A 423 -11.38 -28.96 60.97
N ALA A 424 -12.07 -28.50 62.02
CA ALA A 424 -13.05 -27.41 61.91
C ALA A 424 -12.38 -26.07 61.52
N VAL A 425 -11.19 -25.79 62.07
CA VAL A 425 -10.42 -24.59 61.73
C VAL A 425 -9.89 -24.65 60.29
N ARG A 426 -9.34 -25.81 59.87
CA ARG A 426 -8.78 -26.00 58.51
C ARG A 426 -9.86 -25.85 57.43
N ARG A 427 -11.05 -26.42 57.63
CA ARG A 427 -12.18 -26.30 56.66
C ARG A 427 -12.57 -24.83 56.44
N ARG A 428 -12.73 -24.06 57.53
CA ARG A 428 -13.07 -22.63 57.44
C ARG A 428 -11.96 -21.79 56.81
N PHE A 429 -10.70 -22.15 57.07
CA PHE A 429 -9.54 -21.50 56.45
C PHE A 429 -9.49 -21.74 54.94
N LEU A 430 -9.61 -23.01 54.50
CA LEU A 430 -9.57 -23.39 53.08
C LEU A 430 -10.69 -22.72 52.27
N LEU A 431 -11.93 -22.71 52.78
CA LEU A 431 -13.06 -22.06 52.11
C LEU A 431 -12.89 -20.55 51.94
N ARG A 432 -12.24 -19.88 52.90
CA ARG A 432 -11.94 -18.45 52.79
C ARG A 432 -10.80 -18.21 51.80
N MET A 433 -9.78 -19.06 51.83
CA MET A 433 -8.63 -18.94 50.94
C MET A 433 -9.00 -19.16 49.48
N SER A 434 -9.86 -20.15 49.17
CA SER A 434 -10.33 -20.36 47.80
C SER A 434 -11.12 -19.18 47.26
N GLY A 435 -11.96 -18.56 48.09
CA GLY A 435 -12.69 -17.33 47.73
C GLY A 435 -11.74 -16.17 47.43
N TYR A 436 -10.72 -15.93 48.26
CA TYR A 436 -9.72 -14.89 48.02
C TYR A 436 -8.87 -15.15 46.77
N LEU A 437 -8.48 -16.40 46.51
CA LEU A 437 -7.71 -16.76 45.32
C LEU A 437 -8.52 -16.54 44.04
N LEU A 438 -9.81 -16.87 44.02
CA LEU A 438 -10.67 -16.66 42.86
C LEU A 438 -10.86 -15.17 42.56
N VAL A 439 -11.15 -14.36 43.57
CA VAL A 439 -11.27 -12.89 43.40
C VAL A 439 -9.94 -12.28 42.97
N GLY A 440 -8.83 -12.70 43.56
CA GLY A 440 -7.49 -12.26 43.17
C GLY A 440 -7.15 -12.60 41.73
N GLY A 441 -7.47 -13.82 41.28
CA GLY A 441 -7.25 -14.27 39.91
C GLY A 441 -8.04 -13.47 38.87
N ILE A 442 -9.33 -13.25 39.11
CA ILE A 442 -10.18 -12.43 38.22
C ILE A 442 -9.67 -10.98 38.15
N THR A 443 -9.28 -10.42 39.30
CA THR A 443 -8.76 -9.05 39.36
C THR A 443 -7.45 -8.92 38.60
N LEU A 444 -6.52 -9.88 38.75
CA LEU A 444 -5.26 -9.90 38.01
C LEU A 444 -5.47 -10.04 36.50
N ALA A 445 -6.42 -10.87 36.06
CA ALA A 445 -6.75 -11.02 34.65
C ALA A 445 -7.33 -9.73 34.05
N ALA A 446 -8.23 -9.06 34.77
CA ALA A 446 -8.79 -7.77 34.35
C ALA A 446 -7.71 -6.67 34.26
N LEU A 447 -6.84 -6.58 35.27
CA LEU A 447 -5.70 -5.65 35.27
C LEU A 447 -4.73 -5.93 34.13
N ALA A 448 -4.44 -7.20 33.84
CA ALA A 448 -3.60 -7.59 32.70
C ALA A 448 -4.23 -7.17 31.37
N GLY A 449 -5.55 -7.41 31.19
CA GLY A 449 -6.28 -6.98 30.00
C GLY A 449 -6.24 -5.46 29.81
N TRP A 450 -6.50 -4.68 30.86
CA TRP A 450 -6.38 -3.22 30.80
C TRP A 450 -4.95 -2.76 30.55
N PHE A 451 -3.94 -3.40 31.14
CA PHE A 451 -2.54 -3.06 30.90
C PHE A 451 -2.15 -3.28 29.44
N THR A 452 -2.54 -4.41 28.84
CA THR A 452 -2.32 -4.69 27.41
C THR A 452 -3.06 -3.69 26.52
N SER A 453 -4.32 -3.39 26.84
CA SER A 453 -5.12 -2.42 26.09
C SER A 453 -4.54 -1.01 26.19
N TYR A 454 -4.14 -0.58 27.38
CA TYR A 454 -3.48 0.71 27.60
C TYR A 454 -2.23 0.85 26.75
N TYR A 455 -1.30 -0.12 26.83
CA TYR A 455 -0.03 -0.04 26.11
C TYR A 455 -0.20 -0.08 24.58
N SER A 456 -1.20 -0.84 24.10
CA SER A 456 -1.55 -0.86 22.68
C SER A 456 -2.10 0.48 22.20
N ASN A 457 -2.97 1.12 22.98
CA ASN A 457 -3.55 2.41 22.63
C ASN A 457 -2.55 3.56 22.77
N THR A 458 -1.73 3.59 23.82
CA THR A 458 -0.65 4.58 23.94
C THR A 458 0.35 4.42 22.80
N GLY A 459 0.74 3.18 22.45
CA GLY A 459 1.59 2.93 21.30
C GLY A 459 0.96 3.35 19.96
N LEU A 460 -0.38 3.33 19.83
CA LEU A 460 -1.08 3.88 18.66
C LEU A 460 -1.04 5.41 18.67
N ILE A 461 -1.33 6.05 19.80
CA ILE A 461 -1.26 7.52 19.98
C ILE A 461 0.16 8.01 19.68
N ASP A 462 1.19 7.39 20.26
CA ASP A 462 2.58 7.79 20.09
C ASP A 462 3.03 7.69 18.63
N ARG A 463 2.68 6.59 17.94
CA ARG A 463 2.94 6.43 16.51
C ARG A 463 2.22 7.48 15.66
N THR A 464 0.98 7.81 16.03
CA THR A 464 0.19 8.84 15.32
C THR A 464 0.77 10.23 15.55
N ASN A 465 1.12 10.57 16.78
CA ASN A 465 1.76 11.84 17.11
C ASN A 465 3.13 11.97 16.43
N ALA A 466 3.92 10.89 16.39
CA ALA A 466 5.19 10.87 15.68
C ALA A 466 5.00 11.06 14.17
N ALA A 467 4.02 10.39 13.56
CA ALA A 467 3.66 10.55 12.14
C ALA A 467 3.18 11.98 11.84
N ALA A 468 2.31 12.54 12.69
CA ALA A 468 1.82 13.91 12.56
C ALA A 468 2.95 14.94 12.71
N ALA A 469 3.86 14.77 13.68
CA ALA A 469 5.01 15.65 13.86
C ALA A 469 6.01 15.53 12.70
N ALA A 470 6.23 14.34 12.15
CA ALA A 470 7.05 14.14 10.95
C ALA A 470 6.41 14.83 9.74
N TYR A 471 5.11 14.59 9.50
CA TYR A 471 4.37 15.23 8.43
C TYR A 471 4.42 16.77 8.52
N ALA A 472 4.17 17.33 9.71
CA ALA A 472 4.21 18.77 9.94
C ALA A 472 5.60 19.36 9.66
N ARG A 473 6.69 18.66 10.06
CA ARG A 473 8.06 19.09 9.83
C ARG A 473 8.45 19.05 8.35
N ASP A 474 8.14 17.93 7.69
CA ASP A 474 8.57 17.65 6.33
C ASP A 474 7.75 18.42 5.29
N THR A 475 6.50 18.77 5.64
CA THR A 475 5.53 19.44 4.74
C THR A 475 5.32 20.92 5.10
N ALA A 476 5.95 21.45 6.17
CA ALA A 476 5.83 22.85 6.57
C ALA A 476 6.03 23.88 5.42
N PRO A 477 7.02 23.72 4.52
CA PRO A 477 7.19 24.65 3.40
C PRO A 477 6.03 24.61 2.40
N LEU A 478 5.41 23.44 2.21
CA LEU A 478 4.29 23.27 1.28
C LEU A 478 2.97 23.78 1.88
N LEU A 479 2.75 23.59 3.19
CA LEU A 479 1.53 24.04 3.88
C LEU A 479 1.44 25.56 4.05
N SER A 480 2.58 26.25 3.98
CA SER A 480 2.69 27.72 4.09
C SER A 480 2.61 28.46 2.74
N GLN A 481 2.57 27.73 1.63
CA GLN A 481 2.36 28.32 0.31
C GLN A 481 0.88 28.71 0.12
N ASP A 482 0.61 30.01 0.12
CA ASP A 482 -0.69 30.59 -0.22
C ASP A 482 -0.46 31.92 -0.97
N PRO A 483 -0.85 32.06 -2.25
CA PRO A 483 -1.51 31.05 -3.09
C PRO A 483 -0.55 29.97 -3.59
N ILE A 484 -1.08 28.78 -3.87
CA ILE A 484 -0.35 27.71 -4.58
C ILE A 484 -0.15 28.14 -6.03
N ASN A 485 1.10 28.20 -6.47
CA ASN A 485 1.50 28.71 -7.79
C ASN A 485 2.51 27.80 -8.50
N ASP A 486 2.51 26.50 -8.18
CA ASP A 486 3.37 25.48 -8.78
C ASP A 486 2.56 24.30 -9.33
N GLU A 487 3.10 23.63 -10.35
CA GLU A 487 2.51 22.45 -11.02
C GLU A 487 3.26 21.15 -10.67
N ASP A 488 4.08 21.16 -9.61
CA ASP A 488 4.93 20.01 -9.31
C ASP A 488 4.20 19.01 -8.42
N PHE A 489 3.38 18.17 -9.05
CA PHE A 489 2.62 17.12 -8.38
C PHE A 489 3.52 16.12 -7.64
N LEU A 490 4.76 15.90 -8.10
CA LEU A 490 5.69 14.97 -7.45
C LEU A 490 6.09 15.43 -6.05
N ARG A 491 6.04 16.74 -5.75
CA ARG A 491 6.35 17.28 -4.42
C ARG A 491 5.29 16.93 -3.37
N ILE A 492 4.06 16.69 -3.79
CA ILE A 492 2.94 16.41 -2.88
C ILE A 492 2.64 14.90 -2.75
N VAL A 493 3.16 14.05 -3.63
CA VAL A 493 2.95 12.59 -3.56
C VAL A 493 3.37 12.04 -2.20
N ARG A 494 4.63 12.27 -1.78
CA ARG A 494 5.11 11.74 -0.49
C ARG A 494 4.33 12.28 0.72
N PRO A 495 4.05 13.60 0.82
CA PRO A 495 3.16 14.12 1.87
C PRO A 495 1.76 13.49 1.88
N LEU A 496 1.11 13.31 0.72
CA LEU A 496 -0.22 12.72 0.64
C LEU A 496 -0.22 11.22 0.95
N ASP A 497 0.80 10.49 0.50
CA ASP A 497 1.03 9.09 0.89
C ASP A 497 1.19 8.98 2.40
N ALA A 498 1.98 9.88 3.02
CA ALA A 498 2.15 9.91 4.46
C ALA A 498 0.82 10.12 5.21
N LEU A 499 -0.07 11.00 4.74
CA LEU A 499 -1.39 11.21 5.33
C LEU A 499 -2.33 10.01 5.13
N ARG A 500 -2.34 9.40 3.94
CA ARG A 500 -3.12 8.18 3.66
C ARG A 500 -2.72 7.05 4.61
N ASP A 501 -1.40 6.89 4.79
CA ASP A 501 -0.78 5.82 5.55
C ASP A 501 -0.71 6.13 7.06
N PHE A 502 -1.38 7.18 7.55
CA PHE A 502 -1.47 7.47 8.97
C PHE A 502 -1.98 6.25 9.77
N PRO A 503 -1.52 6.06 11.02
CA PRO A 503 -1.94 4.92 11.82
C PRO A 503 -3.46 4.87 11.95
N TRP A 504 -4.04 3.73 11.56
CA TRP A 504 -5.50 3.52 11.53
C TRP A 504 -6.26 4.53 10.65
N GLY A 505 -5.63 5.04 9.59
CA GLY A 505 -6.19 6.00 8.63
C GLY A 505 -7.02 5.37 7.51
N TYR A 506 -6.99 5.98 6.32
CA TYR A 506 -7.93 5.74 5.21
C TYR A 506 -8.08 4.26 4.81
N GLU A 507 -6.98 3.51 4.69
CA GLU A 507 -7.04 2.09 4.31
C GLU A 507 -7.66 1.16 5.38
N LYS A 508 -7.81 1.62 6.63
CA LYS A 508 -8.26 0.81 7.76
C LYS A 508 -9.59 1.29 8.34
N VAL A 509 -10.29 2.17 7.65
CA VAL A 509 -11.60 2.72 8.08
C VAL A 509 -12.61 1.61 8.38
N ASP A 510 -12.65 0.57 7.55
CA ASP A 510 -13.61 -0.54 7.70
C ASP A 510 -13.08 -1.69 8.57
N ALA A 511 -11.82 -1.63 9.04
CA ALA A 511 -11.21 -2.71 9.80
C ALA A 511 -11.61 -2.67 11.28
N ASP A 512 -11.90 -3.84 11.87
CA ASP A 512 -12.18 -3.95 13.30
C ASP A 512 -10.90 -3.99 14.15
N PRO A 513 -10.80 -3.18 15.22
CA PRO A 513 -9.65 -3.22 16.12
C PRO A 513 -9.61 -4.54 16.91
N PRO A 514 -8.42 -5.10 17.17
CA PRO A 514 -8.29 -6.34 17.92
C PRO A 514 -8.84 -6.19 19.34
N MET A 515 -9.55 -7.20 19.85
CA MET A 515 -10.21 -7.13 21.16
C MET A 515 -9.26 -6.70 22.30
N SER A 516 -8.01 -7.15 22.28
CA SER A 516 -6.96 -6.79 23.24
C SER A 516 -6.69 -5.28 23.31
N ALA A 517 -7.00 -4.52 22.26
CA ALA A 517 -6.86 -3.08 22.20
C ALA A 517 -8.17 -2.33 22.50
N THR A 518 -9.30 -3.03 22.66
CA THR A 518 -10.63 -2.40 22.76
C THR A 518 -11.24 -2.33 24.16
N LEU A 519 -10.75 -3.11 25.15
CA LEU A 519 -11.30 -3.36 26.51
C LEU A 519 -11.72 -2.13 27.35
N GLY A 520 -12.59 -1.29 26.81
CA GLY A 520 -13.00 0.03 27.27
C GLY A 520 -12.02 1.19 27.06
N LEU A 521 -10.87 0.97 26.40
CA LEU A 521 -9.82 1.99 26.22
C LEU A 521 -9.49 2.29 24.74
N GLY A 522 -10.26 1.73 23.80
CA GLY A 522 -9.97 1.83 22.36
C GLY A 522 -9.94 3.28 21.85
N GLN A 523 -8.84 3.67 21.21
CA GLN A 523 -8.67 5.00 20.58
C GLN A 523 -8.74 4.96 19.04
N HIS A 524 -8.95 3.78 18.46
CA HIS A 524 -8.83 3.51 17.02
C HIS A 524 -9.84 4.32 16.20
N GLU A 525 -11.10 4.43 16.63
CA GLU A 525 -12.13 5.20 15.95
C GLU A 525 -11.84 6.72 15.97
N ARG A 526 -11.46 7.25 17.14
CA ARG A 526 -11.13 8.68 17.29
C ARG A 526 -9.91 9.06 16.45
N ILE A 527 -8.87 8.24 16.49
CA ILE A 527 -7.65 8.44 15.69
C ILE A 527 -7.97 8.27 14.22
N GLY A 528 -8.70 7.22 13.84
CA GLY A 528 -9.03 6.94 12.44
C GLY A 528 -9.86 8.06 11.82
N THR A 529 -10.90 8.54 12.51
CA THR A 529 -11.71 9.68 12.05
C THR A 529 -10.85 10.93 11.85
N ALA A 530 -9.94 11.23 12.80
CA ALA A 530 -9.03 12.37 12.69
C ALA A 530 -7.99 12.20 11.56
N SER A 531 -7.46 10.98 11.37
CA SER A 531 -6.51 10.64 10.30
C SER A 531 -7.15 10.78 8.92
N VAL A 532 -8.37 10.26 8.73
CA VAL A 532 -9.13 10.39 7.49
C VAL A 532 -9.46 11.85 7.19
N ALA A 533 -9.94 12.59 8.19
CA ALA A 533 -10.22 14.02 8.04
C ALA A 533 -8.94 14.81 7.66
N SER A 534 -7.79 14.46 8.26
CA SER A 534 -6.50 15.09 7.93
C SER A 534 -6.04 14.76 6.51
N TYR A 535 -6.28 13.52 6.05
CA TYR A 535 -5.99 13.13 4.68
C TYR A 535 -6.88 13.89 3.68
N HIS A 536 -8.18 14.01 3.96
CA HIS A 536 -9.10 14.78 3.12
C HIS A 536 -8.71 16.27 3.06
N ASP A 537 -8.39 16.90 4.20
CA ASP A 537 -7.90 18.29 4.21
C ASP A 537 -6.58 18.40 3.42
N GLY A 538 -5.71 17.40 3.51
CA GLY A 538 -4.50 17.30 2.70
C GLY A 538 -4.78 17.26 1.20
N LEU A 539 -5.76 16.46 0.75
CA LEU A 539 -6.16 16.38 -0.66
C LEU A 539 -6.73 17.73 -1.14
N ASP A 540 -7.61 18.35 -0.35
CA ASP A 540 -8.22 19.64 -0.70
C ASP A 540 -7.25 20.83 -0.62
N ARG A 541 -6.21 20.75 0.22
CA ARG A 541 -5.22 21.83 0.39
C ARG A 541 -4.00 21.67 -0.49
N LEU A 542 -3.58 20.45 -0.82
CA LEU A 542 -2.36 20.19 -1.58
C LEU A 542 -2.63 19.78 -3.03
N LEU A 543 -3.59 18.87 -3.27
CA LEU A 543 -3.84 18.29 -4.58
C LEU A 543 -4.80 19.14 -5.41
N ARG A 544 -6.02 19.40 -4.89
CA ARG A 544 -7.06 20.12 -5.63
C ARG A 544 -6.60 21.48 -6.17
N PRO A 545 -5.93 22.36 -5.37
CA PRO A 545 -5.53 23.67 -5.86
C PRO A 545 -4.41 23.58 -6.90
N ARG A 546 -3.53 22.57 -6.84
CA ARG A 546 -2.50 22.33 -7.87
C ARG A 546 -3.11 21.84 -9.17
N ILE A 547 -4.12 20.96 -9.11
CA ILE A 547 -4.87 20.54 -10.30
C ILE A 547 -5.56 21.75 -10.93
N LEU A 548 -6.23 22.59 -10.13
CA LEU A 548 -6.88 23.80 -10.63
C LEU A 548 -5.88 24.79 -11.23
N PHE A 549 -4.75 25.05 -10.56
CA PHE A 549 -3.70 25.93 -11.08
C PHE A 549 -3.08 25.39 -12.38
N HIS A 550 -2.82 24.09 -12.44
CA HIS A 550 -2.34 23.44 -13.66
C HIS A 550 -3.34 23.57 -14.81
N LEU A 551 -4.62 23.32 -14.55
CA LEU A 551 -5.70 23.52 -15.51
C LEU A 551 -5.80 24.99 -15.95
N GLU A 552 -5.64 25.97 -15.05
CA GLU A 552 -5.61 27.39 -15.42
C GLU A 552 -4.48 27.71 -16.39
N LYS A 553 -3.27 27.22 -16.12
CA LYS A 553 -2.14 27.42 -17.04
C LYS A 553 -2.39 26.74 -18.37
N ARG A 554 -2.93 25.51 -18.35
CA ARG A 554 -3.26 24.77 -19.56
C ARG A 554 -4.33 25.47 -20.39
N LEU A 555 -5.39 25.99 -19.74
CA LEU A 555 -6.41 26.79 -20.39
C LEU A 555 -5.82 28.06 -21.01
N ALA A 556 -4.90 28.73 -20.31
CA ALA A 556 -4.22 29.93 -20.85
C ALA A 556 -3.34 29.62 -22.07
N GLU A 557 -2.61 28.49 -22.06
CA GLU A 557 -1.80 28.02 -23.20
C GLU A 557 -2.63 27.59 -24.41
N LEU A 558 -3.84 27.08 -24.18
CA LEU A 558 -4.72 26.53 -25.21
C LEU A 558 -5.73 27.54 -25.78
N GLN A 559 -5.64 28.83 -25.43
CA GLN A 559 -6.57 29.85 -25.94
C GLN A 559 -6.61 29.95 -27.48
N ASP A 560 -5.49 29.66 -28.14
CA ASP A 560 -5.38 29.66 -29.61
C ASP A 560 -5.63 28.27 -30.25
N LYS A 561 -5.93 27.26 -29.42
CA LYS A 561 -6.18 25.86 -29.83
C LYS A 561 -7.54 25.38 -29.30
N PRO A 562 -8.66 25.95 -29.81
CA PRO A 562 -9.99 25.68 -29.29
C PRO A 562 -10.39 24.20 -29.34
N GLU A 563 -9.80 23.39 -30.21
CA GLU A 563 -10.03 21.96 -30.33
C GLU A 563 -9.51 21.14 -29.13
N GLN A 564 -8.46 21.62 -28.46
CA GLN A 564 -7.89 21.01 -27.25
C GLN A 564 -8.40 21.66 -25.96
N LEU A 565 -9.08 22.80 -26.05
CA LEU A 565 -9.50 23.62 -24.91
C LEU A 565 -10.74 23.09 -24.18
N TYR A 566 -11.56 22.28 -24.85
CA TYR A 566 -12.89 21.87 -24.36
C TYR A 566 -12.84 20.96 -23.12
N GLU A 567 -12.14 19.83 -23.21
CA GLU A 567 -12.03 18.86 -22.12
C GLU A 567 -11.37 19.45 -20.85
N PRO A 568 -10.21 20.15 -20.92
CA PRO A 568 -9.64 20.77 -19.73
C PRO A 568 -10.56 21.82 -19.10
N LEU A 569 -11.32 22.59 -19.90
CA LEU A 569 -12.28 23.55 -19.35
C LEU A 569 -13.41 22.84 -18.62
N LYS A 570 -13.91 21.74 -19.18
CA LYS A 570 -14.96 20.92 -18.57
C LYS A 570 -14.48 20.31 -17.24
N VAL A 571 -13.28 19.73 -17.21
CA VAL A 571 -12.67 19.18 -15.99
C VAL A 571 -12.46 20.28 -14.94
N TYR A 572 -11.98 21.46 -15.35
CA TYR A 572 -11.79 22.62 -14.48
C TYR A 572 -13.10 23.10 -13.85
N LEU A 573 -14.18 23.18 -14.64
CA LEU A 573 -15.51 23.54 -14.15
C LEU A 573 -16.09 22.50 -13.18
N MET A 574 -15.91 21.21 -13.46
CA MET A 574 -16.37 20.13 -12.57
C MET A 574 -15.64 20.13 -11.22
N LEU A 575 -14.33 20.43 -11.21
CA LEU A 575 -13.52 20.48 -9.99
C LEU A 575 -13.80 21.69 -9.09
N GLY A 576 -14.44 22.73 -9.63
CA GLY A 576 -14.84 23.93 -8.88
C GLY A 576 -15.91 23.70 -7.82
N GLY A 577 -16.64 22.58 -7.88
CA GLY A 577 -17.61 22.17 -6.85
C GLY A 577 -18.97 22.90 -6.92
N ASP A 578 -19.35 23.46 -8.07
CA ASP A 578 -20.68 24.03 -8.28
C ASP A 578 -21.74 22.90 -8.31
N PRO A 579 -22.75 22.90 -7.42
CA PRO A 579 -23.77 21.87 -7.35
C PRO A 579 -24.68 21.80 -8.58
N ASN A 580 -24.69 22.83 -9.44
CA ASN A 580 -25.46 22.84 -10.69
C ASN A 580 -24.73 22.15 -11.85
N ILE A 581 -23.44 21.85 -11.68
CA ILE A 581 -22.62 21.19 -12.70
C ILE A 581 -22.59 19.68 -12.42
N PRO A 582 -23.02 18.83 -13.37
CA PRO A 582 -22.89 17.39 -13.21
C PRO A 582 -21.41 17.00 -13.21
N VAL A 583 -20.96 16.31 -12.17
CA VAL A 583 -19.58 15.82 -12.04
C VAL A 583 -19.48 14.43 -12.67
N ASP A 584 -18.58 14.26 -13.63
CA ASP A 584 -18.22 12.98 -14.23
C ASP A 584 -16.84 12.57 -13.71
N THR A 585 -16.80 11.69 -12.72
CA THR A 585 -15.55 11.27 -12.07
C THR A 585 -14.64 10.49 -13.04
N ALA A 586 -15.21 9.66 -13.89
CA ALA A 586 -14.47 8.88 -14.88
C ALA A 586 -13.78 9.79 -15.92
N LEU A 587 -14.43 10.88 -16.33
CA LEU A 587 -13.82 11.87 -17.21
C LEU A 587 -12.62 12.57 -16.53
N ILE A 588 -12.78 13.01 -15.28
CA ILE A 588 -11.72 13.70 -14.53
C ILE A 588 -10.52 12.76 -14.36
N GLU A 589 -10.75 11.53 -13.93
CA GLU A 589 -9.70 10.51 -13.76
C GLU A 589 -8.99 10.20 -15.08
N GLY A 590 -9.74 9.93 -16.15
CA GLY A 590 -9.17 9.61 -17.45
C GLY A 590 -8.35 10.75 -18.04
N TRP A 591 -8.83 12.00 -17.91
CA TRP A 591 -8.11 13.18 -18.40
C TRP A 591 -6.83 13.41 -17.60
N MET A 592 -6.89 13.38 -16.26
CA MET A 592 -5.72 13.57 -15.39
C MET A 592 -4.68 12.46 -15.56
N GLN A 593 -5.11 11.20 -15.76
CA GLN A 593 -4.21 10.08 -16.03
C GLN A 593 -3.41 10.29 -17.31
N GLY A 594 -4.10 10.66 -18.40
CA GLY A 594 -3.45 10.97 -19.68
C GLY A 594 -2.48 12.15 -19.58
N ASP A 595 -2.87 13.19 -18.84
CA ASP A 595 -2.06 14.38 -18.63
C ASP A 595 -0.80 14.07 -17.78
N TRP A 596 -0.93 13.32 -16.68
CA TRP A 596 0.22 12.90 -15.86
C TRP A 596 1.16 11.92 -16.58
N GLU A 597 0.67 11.07 -17.48
CA GLU A 597 1.52 10.22 -18.33
C GLU A 597 2.39 11.09 -19.28
N SER A 598 1.83 12.21 -19.76
CA SER A 598 2.56 13.18 -20.57
C SER A 598 3.55 14.03 -19.76
N LEU A 599 3.17 14.48 -18.55
CA LEU A 599 4.02 15.30 -17.68
C LEU A 599 5.18 14.49 -17.08
N TYR A 600 4.93 13.22 -16.76
CA TYR A 600 5.89 12.35 -16.08
C TYR A 600 6.06 11.02 -16.82
N PRO A 601 6.60 11.01 -18.05
CA PRO A 601 6.68 9.80 -18.86
C PRO A 601 7.68 8.78 -18.31
N GLY A 602 7.50 7.51 -18.70
CA GLY A 602 8.45 6.42 -18.45
C GLY A 602 8.22 5.64 -17.15
N GLU A 603 8.86 4.47 -17.06
CA GLU A 603 8.78 3.55 -15.92
C GLU A 603 9.23 4.13 -14.57
N PRO A 604 10.28 4.98 -14.46
CA PRO A 604 10.71 5.53 -13.17
C PRO A 604 9.63 6.34 -12.45
N ASN A 605 8.70 6.95 -13.19
CA ASN A 605 7.64 7.79 -12.64
C ASN A 605 6.32 7.03 -12.40
N LYS A 606 6.24 5.75 -12.80
CA LYS A 606 5.00 4.96 -12.73
C LYS A 606 4.43 4.90 -11.32
N ALA A 607 5.27 4.63 -10.31
CA ALA A 607 4.83 4.58 -8.91
C ALA A 607 4.26 5.93 -8.42
N ALA A 608 4.79 7.05 -8.90
CA ALA A 608 4.27 8.38 -8.57
C ALA A 608 2.92 8.62 -9.25
N ARG A 609 2.75 8.23 -10.52
CA ARG A 609 1.47 8.31 -11.25
C ARG A 609 0.40 7.44 -10.58
N ASP A 610 0.73 6.20 -10.20
CA ASP A 610 -0.17 5.31 -9.48
C ASP A 610 -0.60 5.90 -8.11
N SER A 611 0.32 6.58 -7.42
CA SER A 611 -0.01 7.26 -6.16
C SER A 611 -0.93 8.46 -6.38
N LEU A 612 -0.63 9.33 -7.37
CA LEU A 612 -1.48 10.46 -7.74
C LEU A 612 -2.89 10.01 -8.15
N ASN A 613 -3.02 8.92 -8.91
CA ASN A 613 -4.31 8.35 -9.28
C ASN A 613 -5.12 7.90 -8.07
N ARG A 614 -4.49 7.23 -7.10
CA ARG A 614 -5.17 6.83 -5.84
C ARG A 614 -5.60 8.04 -5.02
N HIS A 615 -4.80 9.10 -5.00
CA HIS A 615 -5.16 10.34 -4.31
C HIS A 615 -6.30 11.10 -5.01
N LEU A 616 -6.32 11.09 -6.35
CA LEU A 616 -7.40 11.66 -7.15
C LEU A 616 -8.73 10.94 -6.91
N ASP A 617 -8.72 9.61 -6.98
CA ASP A 617 -9.88 8.76 -6.67
C ASP A 617 -10.42 9.06 -5.25
N ALA A 618 -9.55 9.05 -4.24
CA ALA A 618 -9.91 9.37 -2.87
C ALA A 618 -10.46 10.80 -2.70
N MET A 619 -10.02 11.77 -3.51
CA MET A 619 -10.52 13.16 -3.47
C MET A 619 -11.90 13.29 -4.11
N LEU A 620 -12.21 12.47 -5.12
CA LEU A 620 -13.47 12.52 -5.87
C LEU A 620 -14.58 11.69 -5.21
N ASN A 621 -14.25 10.56 -4.60
CA ASN A 621 -15.21 9.58 -4.07
C ASN A 621 -15.43 9.68 -2.55
N ILE A 622 -15.43 10.89 -2.00
CA ILE A 622 -15.64 11.11 -0.55
C ILE A 622 -17.10 10.85 -0.17
N GLU A 623 -17.35 9.83 0.66
CA GLU A 623 -18.66 9.61 1.26
C GLU A 623 -19.00 10.70 2.29
N GLY A 624 -20.13 11.38 2.11
CA GLY A 624 -20.77 12.19 3.16
C GLY A 624 -20.34 13.66 3.29
N ALA A 625 -19.45 14.18 2.45
CA ALA A 625 -19.09 15.61 2.41
C ALA A 625 -19.32 16.21 1.02
N PRO A 626 -20.10 17.31 0.88
CA PRO A 626 -20.22 17.99 -0.40
C PRO A 626 -18.87 18.57 -0.82
N PRO A 627 -18.53 18.54 -2.13
CA PRO A 627 -17.25 19.07 -2.61
C PRO A 627 -17.09 20.52 -2.18
N ARG A 628 -15.91 20.85 -1.63
CA ARG A 628 -15.59 22.22 -1.23
C ARG A 628 -15.62 23.12 -2.46
N GLN A 629 -16.46 24.14 -2.43
CA GLN A 629 -16.52 25.13 -3.51
C GLN A 629 -15.23 25.94 -3.54
N ILE A 630 -14.55 25.91 -4.69
CA ILE A 630 -13.37 26.74 -4.95
C ILE A 630 -13.74 27.74 -6.04
N ALA A 631 -13.48 29.02 -5.77
CA ALA A 631 -13.70 30.07 -6.74
C ALA A 631 -12.75 29.87 -7.93
N LEU A 632 -13.32 29.62 -9.11
CA LEU A 632 -12.59 29.51 -10.36
C LEU A 632 -12.20 30.89 -10.92
N ASN A 633 -11.19 30.93 -11.77
CA ASN A 633 -10.75 32.13 -12.48
C ASN A 633 -11.80 32.56 -13.52
N GLY A 634 -12.78 33.35 -13.09
CA GLY A 634 -13.91 33.80 -13.91
C GLY A 634 -13.52 34.45 -15.25
N PRO A 635 -12.54 35.38 -15.30
CA PRO A 635 -12.05 35.93 -16.56
C PRO A 635 -11.51 34.88 -17.53
N LEU A 636 -10.71 33.91 -17.05
CA LEU A 636 -10.16 32.84 -17.87
C LEU A 636 -11.24 31.85 -18.33
N VAL A 637 -12.22 31.53 -17.47
CA VAL A 637 -13.39 30.73 -17.87
C VAL A 637 -14.14 31.41 -19.00
N LYS A 638 -14.44 32.72 -18.87
CA LYS A 638 -15.13 33.48 -19.92
C LYS A 638 -14.32 33.56 -21.21
N SER A 639 -13.01 33.83 -21.14
CA SER A 639 -12.17 33.88 -22.34
C SER A 639 -12.10 32.51 -23.03
N SER A 640 -12.03 31.43 -22.24
CA SER A 640 -12.02 30.05 -22.76
C SER A 640 -13.36 29.68 -23.40
N GLN A 641 -14.48 30.03 -22.76
CA GLN A 641 -15.83 29.85 -23.32
C GLN A 641 -15.99 30.61 -24.64
N VAL A 642 -15.48 31.84 -24.73
CA VAL A 642 -15.48 32.62 -25.98
C VAL A 642 -14.53 32.01 -27.02
N ALA A 643 -13.33 31.59 -26.64
CA ALA A 643 -12.39 30.92 -27.54
C ALA A 643 -12.98 29.64 -28.14
N LEU A 644 -13.73 28.87 -27.35
CA LEU A 644 -14.46 27.70 -27.83
C LEU A 644 -15.53 28.06 -28.89
N THR A 645 -16.11 29.26 -28.86
CA THR A 645 -17.06 29.71 -29.92
C THR A 645 -16.39 29.99 -31.26
N ARG A 646 -15.04 30.07 -31.33
CA ARG A 646 -14.31 30.24 -32.61
C ARG A 646 -14.39 29.01 -33.50
N LEU A 647 -14.57 27.82 -32.91
CA LEU A 647 -14.92 26.62 -33.66
C LEU A 647 -16.42 26.58 -33.88
N SER A 648 -16.82 26.30 -35.11
CA SER A 648 -18.21 25.94 -35.39
C SER A 648 -18.61 24.71 -34.56
N LEU A 649 -19.89 24.61 -34.23
CA LEU A 649 -20.42 23.45 -33.53
C LEU A 649 -20.13 22.14 -34.28
N ALA A 650 -20.11 22.19 -35.61
CA ALA A 650 -19.80 21.06 -36.48
C ALA A 650 -18.32 20.63 -36.40
N GLU A 651 -17.37 21.55 -36.33
CA GLU A 651 -15.94 21.21 -36.14
C GLU A 651 -15.70 20.52 -34.80
N ARG A 652 -16.40 20.96 -33.74
CA ARG A 652 -16.35 20.30 -32.42
C ARG A 652 -16.96 18.91 -32.45
N ALA A 653 -18.15 18.77 -33.05
CA ALA A 653 -18.78 17.47 -33.23
C ALA A 653 -17.88 16.50 -34.00
N PHE A 654 -17.25 16.97 -35.08
CA PHE A 654 -16.32 16.18 -35.87
C PHE A 654 -15.07 15.78 -35.05
N ALA A 655 -14.49 16.70 -34.29
CA ALA A 655 -13.33 16.40 -33.43
C ALA A 655 -13.64 15.31 -32.40
N ILE A 656 -14.81 15.36 -31.76
CA ILE A 656 -15.27 14.32 -30.82
C ILE A 656 -15.48 12.99 -31.52
N ILE A 657 -16.10 12.98 -32.71
CA ILE A 657 -16.26 11.73 -33.49
C ILE A 657 -14.89 11.17 -33.85
N LYS A 658 -13.94 12.01 -34.29
CA LYS A 658 -12.59 11.61 -34.67
C LYS A 658 -11.79 11.05 -33.49
N SER A 659 -11.87 11.66 -32.31
CA SER A 659 -11.19 11.18 -31.10
C SER A 659 -11.81 9.92 -30.50
N THR A 660 -13.12 9.75 -30.65
CA THR A 660 -13.83 8.56 -30.13
C THR A 660 -13.93 7.42 -31.14
N ALA A 661 -13.50 7.61 -32.39
CA ALA A 661 -13.51 6.61 -33.47
C ALA A 661 -12.43 5.51 -33.30
N HIS A 662 -12.30 4.96 -32.09
CA HIS A 662 -11.42 3.84 -31.77
C HIS A 662 -12.25 2.56 -31.55
N ASP A 663 -12.87 2.05 -32.62
CA ASP A 663 -13.44 0.71 -32.61
C ASP A 663 -12.47 -0.24 -33.33
N GLN A 664 -11.88 -1.18 -32.58
CA GLN A 664 -10.91 -2.12 -33.13
C GLN A 664 -11.49 -3.09 -34.18
N SER A 665 -12.83 -3.12 -34.34
CA SER A 665 -13.49 -3.96 -35.35
C SER A 665 -13.36 -3.41 -36.77
N VAL A 666 -13.15 -2.11 -36.96
CA VAL A 666 -12.90 -1.48 -38.27
C VAL A 666 -11.42 -1.14 -38.36
N LYS A 667 -10.73 -1.72 -39.35
CA LYS A 667 -9.29 -1.56 -39.52
C LYS A 667 -8.98 -0.40 -40.45
N ASP A 668 -7.81 0.21 -40.25
CA ASP A 668 -7.24 1.15 -41.20
C ASP A 668 -7.05 0.47 -42.57
N TRP A 669 -7.35 1.20 -43.63
CA TRP A 669 -7.08 0.76 -44.98
C TRP A 669 -5.59 0.96 -45.27
N THR A 670 -4.88 -0.08 -45.70
CA THR A 670 -3.47 0.02 -46.09
C THR A 670 -3.27 -0.49 -47.51
N VAL A 671 -2.28 0.07 -48.21
CA VAL A 671 -1.95 -0.34 -49.59
C VAL A 671 -1.58 -1.82 -49.63
N VAL A 672 -0.76 -2.31 -48.70
CA VAL A 672 -0.34 -3.73 -48.65
C VAL A 672 -1.52 -4.67 -48.40
N GLY A 673 -2.48 -4.25 -47.57
CA GLY A 673 -3.67 -5.05 -47.28
C GLY A 673 -4.61 -5.23 -48.48
N HIS A 674 -4.59 -4.29 -49.43
CA HIS A 674 -5.59 -4.22 -50.51
C HIS A 674 -5.02 -4.32 -51.93
N ALA A 675 -3.69 -4.26 -52.10
CA ALA A 675 -3.01 -4.44 -53.39
C ALA A 675 -2.42 -5.87 -53.57
N GLY A 676 -2.77 -6.82 -52.71
CA GLY A 676 -2.31 -8.21 -52.80
C GLY A 676 -0.87 -8.46 -52.32
N PRO A 677 -0.38 -9.71 -52.38
CA PRO A 677 0.90 -10.11 -51.76
C PRO A 677 2.12 -9.44 -52.39
N ASP A 678 2.05 -9.06 -53.66
CA ASP A 678 3.16 -8.41 -54.39
C ASP A 678 3.12 -6.88 -54.30
N ALA A 679 2.28 -6.31 -53.43
CA ALA A 679 2.13 -4.86 -53.28
C ALA A 679 3.45 -4.14 -52.98
N ALA A 680 4.27 -4.67 -52.07
CA ALA A 680 5.56 -4.09 -51.70
C ALA A 680 6.63 -4.23 -52.80
N VAL A 681 6.42 -5.16 -53.75
CA VAL A 681 7.30 -5.32 -54.91
C VAL A 681 7.00 -4.21 -55.92
N VAL A 682 5.73 -3.98 -56.23
CA VAL A 682 5.29 -3.04 -57.27
C VAL A 682 5.28 -1.58 -56.79
N PHE A 683 4.93 -1.35 -55.52
CA PHE A 683 4.79 -0.01 -54.95
C PHE A 683 5.85 0.30 -53.90
N GLY A 684 6.22 1.58 -53.86
CA GLY A 684 7.05 2.16 -52.81
C GLY A 684 6.52 3.52 -52.41
N THR A 685 7.33 4.27 -51.67
CA THR A 685 6.96 5.61 -51.18
C THR A 685 7.91 6.68 -51.68
N ASN A 686 7.38 7.89 -51.87
CA ASN A 686 8.17 9.06 -52.28
C ASN A 686 9.22 9.46 -51.24
N ASP A 687 8.90 9.28 -49.96
CA ASP A 687 9.73 9.62 -48.79
C ASP A 687 10.61 8.45 -48.29
N LYS A 688 10.60 7.30 -48.98
CA LYS A 688 11.28 6.05 -48.58
C LYS A 688 10.79 5.45 -47.25
N SER A 689 9.64 5.88 -46.73
CA SER A 689 8.98 5.21 -45.61
C SER A 689 8.51 3.80 -46.00
N PRO A 690 8.33 2.88 -45.04
CA PRO A 690 7.77 1.55 -45.32
C PRO A 690 6.40 1.67 -46.01
N ILE A 691 6.13 0.84 -47.02
CA ILE A 691 4.88 0.87 -47.80
C ILE A 691 3.66 0.55 -46.92
N GLU A 692 3.88 -0.19 -45.84
CA GLU A 692 2.90 -0.49 -44.79
C GLU A 692 2.41 0.78 -44.06
N SER A 693 3.20 1.86 -44.09
CA SER A 693 2.84 3.16 -43.49
C SER A 693 1.92 4.00 -44.37
N VAL A 694 1.67 3.58 -45.61
CA VAL A 694 0.73 4.24 -46.52
C VAL A 694 -0.65 3.62 -46.34
N GLY A 695 -1.53 4.37 -45.69
CA GLY A 695 -2.88 3.96 -45.40
C GLY A 695 -3.79 5.13 -45.07
N VAL A 696 -5.07 4.83 -44.98
CA VAL A 696 -6.16 5.74 -44.62
C VAL A 696 -6.77 5.24 -43.32
N GLN A 697 -6.95 6.14 -42.36
CA GLN A 697 -7.54 5.81 -41.05
C GLN A 697 -8.93 5.20 -41.25
N ALA A 698 -9.28 4.23 -40.39
CA ALA A 698 -10.53 3.50 -40.41
C ALA A 698 -11.75 4.42 -40.57
N LEU A 699 -11.76 5.59 -39.92
CA LEU A 699 -12.85 6.58 -40.00
C LEU A 699 -13.17 7.05 -41.43
N PHE A 700 -12.18 7.09 -42.32
CA PHE A 700 -12.30 7.58 -43.70
C PHE A 700 -12.32 6.42 -44.72
N THR A 701 -12.87 5.28 -44.33
CA THR A 701 -13.14 4.13 -45.21
C THR A 701 -14.64 3.97 -45.40
N TYR A 702 -15.07 3.10 -46.31
CA TYR A 702 -16.49 2.78 -46.48
C TYR A 702 -17.11 2.30 -45.16
N ASP A 703 -16.47 1.31 -44.51
CA ASP A 703 -16.96 0.79 -43.24
C ASP A 703 -16.89 1.84 -42.11
N GLY A 704 -15.88 2.71 -42.14
CA GLY A 704 -15.75 3.86 -41.24
C GLY A 704 -16.88 4.87 -41.35
N PHE A 705 -17.27 5.22 -42.58
CA PHE A 705 -18.36 6.15 -42.85
C PHE A 705 -19.66 5.67 -42.19
N TYR A 706 -19.99 4.38 -42.36
CA TYR A 706 -21.22 3.81 -41.81
C TYR A 706 -21.15 3.47 -40.32
N ALA A 707 -20.10 2.81 -39.87
CA ALA A 707 -20.00 2.28 -38.52
C ALA A 707 -19.49 3.31 -37.51
N LEU A 708 -18.53 4.16 -37.90
CA LEU A 708 -17.83 5.07 -36.98
C LEU A 708 -18.39 6.49 -37.06
N PHE A 709 -18.63 7.00 -38.26
CA PHE A 709 -19.14 8.36 -38.45
C PHE A 709 -20.67 8.41 -38.27
N LEU A 710 -21.46 7.77 -39.15
CA LEU A 710 -22.93 7.74 -39.06
C LEU A 710 -23.44 7.02 -37.80
N GLY A 711 -22.68 6.06 -37.28
CA GLY A 711 -23.00 5.32 -36.07
C GLY A 711 -22.93 6.17 -34.80
N LYS A 712 -21.97 7.10 -34.71
CA LYS A 712 -21.71 7.91 -33.50
C LYS A 712 -22.29 9.33 -33.56
N MET A 713 -22.62 9.81 -34.76
CA MET A 713 -23.14 11.15 -35.00
C MET A 713 -24.33 11.52 -34.09
N ASP A 714 -25.37 10.68 -34.01
CA ASP A 714 -26.56 10.94 -33.19
C ASP A 714 -26.22 11.09 -31.70
N ALA A 715 -25.29 10.27 -31.20
CA ALA A 715 -24.84 10.28 -29.81
C ALA A 715 -24.02 11.54 -29.50
N VAL A 716 -23.14 11.97 -30.41
CA VAL A 716 -22.34 13.19 -30.27
C VAL A 716 -23.20 14.44 -30.36
N MET A 717 -24.19 14.48 -31.27
CA MET A 717 -25.16 15.57 -31.34
C MET A 717 -25.95 15.71 -30.03
N SER A 718 -26.38 14.59 -29.44
CA SER A 718 -27.07 14.57 -28.14
C SER A 718 -26.15 14.98 -26.98
N LEU A 719 -24.88 14.57 -27.01
CA LEU A 719 -23.86 14.95 -26.04
C LEU A 719 -23.64 16.47 -26.04
N LEU A 720 -23.44 17.08 -27.21
CA LEU A 720 -23.23 18.52 -27.36
C LEU A 720 -24.44 19.36 -26.93
N GLN A 721 -25.66 18.81 -26.97
CA GLN A 721 -26.83 19.46 -26.41
C GLN A 721 -26.84 19.40 -24.87
N ARG A 722 -26.51 18.25 -24.28
CA ARG A 722 -26.43 18.08 -22.81
C ARG A 722 -25.31 18.89 -22.18
N GLU A 723 -24.20 19.05 -22.89
CA GLU A 723 -23.00 19.75 -22.38
C GLU A 723 -22.98 21.25 -22.71
N ARG A 724 -24.11 21.82 -23.14
CA ARG A 724 -24.28 23.26 -23.40
C ARG A 724 -23.84 24.13 -22.21
N TRP A 725 -23.95 23.61 -20.99
CA TRP A 725 -23.53 24.29 -19.75
C TRP A 725 -22.04 24.67 -19.73
N VAL A 726 -21.16 23.92 -20.43
CA VAL A 726 -19.71 24.20 -20.49
C VAL A 726 -19.44 25.57 -21.13
N LEU A 727 -20.30 26.02 -22.04
CA LEU A 727 -20.15 27.29 -22.76
C LEU A 727 -20.71 28.51 -22.01
N GLY A 728 -21.37 28.32 -20.87
CA GLY A 728 -21.96 29.42 -20.09
C GLY A 728 -22.87 30.33 -20.92
N ASP A 729 -22.83 31.63 -20.65
CA ASP A 729 -23.64 32.65 -21.35
C ASP A 729 -23.34 32.71 -22.86
N ALA A 730 -22.10 32.41 -23.28
CA ALA A 730 -21.72 32.34 -24.70
C ALA A 730 -22.48 31.22 -25.45
N GLY A 731 -22.95 30.20 -24.72
CA GLY A 731 -23.79 29.11 -25.20
C GLY A 731 -25.25 29.49 -25.48
N SER A 732 -25.69 30.71 -25.19
CA SER A 732 -27.10 31.16 -25.26
C SER A 732 -27.40 32.17 -26.37
N THR A 733 -26.52 32.30 -27.37
CA THR A 733 -26.68 33.25 -28.49
C THR A 733 -27.53 32.68 -29.63
N GLN A 734 -28.35 33.54 -30.26
CA GLN A 734 -29.23 33.17 -31.38
C GLN A 734 -28.47 32.61 -32.60
N ALA A 735 -27.19 33.00 -32.77
CA ALA A 735 -26.30 32.46 -33.79
C ALA A 735 -25.91 30.99 -33.52
N LEU A 736 -25.78 30.59 -32.25
CA LEU A 736 -25.46 29.21 -31.88
C LEU A 736 -26.69 28.29 -32.04
N ASP A 737 -27.89 28.78 -31.74
CA ASP A 737 -29.13 28.02 -31.97
C ASP A 737 -29.33 27.71 -33.48
N ALA A 738 -28.93 28.63 -34.37
CA ALA A 738 -28.89 28.38 -35.82
C ALA A 738 -27.84 27.33 -36.21
N GLN A 739 -26.68 27.29 -35.53
CA GLN A 739 -25.68 26.24 -35.74
C GLN A 739 -26.17 24.86 -35.26
N TYR A 740 -26.92 24.78 -34.16
CA TYR A 740 -27.57 23.52 -33.75
C TYR A 740 -28.61 23.04 -34.77
N ALA A 741 -29.36 23.96 -35.39
CA ALA A 741 -30.34 23.63 -36.42
C ALA A 741 -29.71 23.08 -37.72
N ASN A 742 -28.51 23.54 -38.07
CA ASN A 742 -27.78 23.14 -39.28
C ASN A 742 -26.59 22.18 -39.01
N LEU A 743 -26.48 21.64 -37.79
CA LEU A 743 -25.33 20.84 -37.35
C LEU A 743 -25.06 19.62 -38.24
N GLY A 744 -26.11 18.92 -38.68
CA GLY A 744 -25.99 17.74 -39.54
C GLY A 744 -25.26 18.04 -40.86
N PRO A 745 -25.83 18.90 -41.74
CA PRO A 745 -25.20 19.26 -43.01
C PRO A 745 -23.78 19.81 -42.89
N ASP A 746 -23.50 20.67 -41.91
CA ASP A 746 -22.15 21.23 -41.71
C ASP A 746 -21.14 20.17 -41.26
N LEU A 747 -21.57 19.21 -40.44
CA LEU A 747 -20.72 18.10 -39.99
C LEU A 747 -20.34 17.17 -41.15
N PHE A 748 -21.27 16.88 -42.06
CA PHE A 748 -20.96 16.13 -43.28
C PHE A 748 -19.99 16.86 -44.18
N ARG A 749 -20.16 18.18 -44.36
CA ARG A 749 -19.23 18.97 -45.18
C ARG A 749 -17.79 18.89 -44.67
N ILE A 750 -17.59 18.91 -43.35
CA ILE A 750 -16.27 18.75 -42.73
C ILE A 750 -15.75 17.32 -42.94
N TYR A 751 -16.61 16.32 -42.74
CA TYR A 751 -16.25 14.91 -42.98
C TYR A 751 -15.82 14.68 -44.43
N ASP A 752 -16.57 15.19 -45.41
CA ASP A 752 -16.27 15.07 -46.84
C ASP A 752 -14.89 15.64 -47.19
N GLN A 753 -14.57 16.83 -46.65
CA GLN A 753 -13.27 17.47 -46.86
C GLN A 753 -12.11 16.65 -46.25
N GLU A 754 -12.27 16.18 -45.02
CA GLU A 754 -11.23 15.40 -44.34
C GLU A 754 -11.07 13.99 -44.94
N PHE A 755 -12.16 13.38 -45.42
CA PHE A 755 -12.14 12.11 -46.15
C PHE A 755 -11.33 12.25 -47.45
N ILE A 756 -11.68 13.22 -48.29
CA ILE A 756 -10.96 13.48 -49.56
C ILE A 756 -9.48 13.75 -49.27
N LYS A 757 -9.18 14.59 -48.28
CA LYS A 757 -7.81 14.91 -47.86
C LYS A 757 -7.02 13.69 -47.40
N ALA A 758 -7.62 12.80 -46.61
CA ALA A 758 -6.97 11.58 -46.13
C ALA A 758 -6.57 10.67 -47.30
N TRP A 759 -7.49 10.44 -48.25
CA TRP A 759 -7.23 9.62 -49.43
C TRP A 759 -6.20 10.25 -50.38
N THR A 760 -6.36 11.52 -50.74
CA THR A 760 -5.40 12.23 -51.61
C THR A 760 -4.01 12.28 -51.00
N SER A 761 -3.89 12.44 -49.67
CA SER A 761 -2.60 12.44 -48.97
C SER A 761 -1.94 11.05 -48.95
N ALA A 762 -2.73 9.99 -48.70
CA ALA A 762 -2.22 8.62 -48.74
C ALA A 762 -1.76 8.24 -50.16
N LEU A 763 -2.58 8.51 -51.17
CA LEU A 763 -2.25 8.23 -52.57
C LEU A 763 -1.05 9.06 -53.04
N GLY A 764 -0.94 10.33 -52.64
CA GLY A 764 0.17 11.21 -53.01
C GLY A 764 1.54 10.78 -52.46
N ARG A 765 1.59 9.95 -51.41
CA ARG A 765 2.83 9.39 -50.87
C ARG A 765 3.33 8.17 -51.65
N LEU A 766 2.45 7.55 -52.42
CA LEU A 766 2.72 6.33 -53.18
C LEU A 766 3.59 6.64 -54.41
N LYS A 767 4.39 5.67 -54.83
CA LYS A 767 5.03 5.63 -56.16
C LYS A 767 5.10 4.20 -56.67
N LEU A 768 5.31 4.04 -57.98
CA LEU A 768 5.73 2.78 -58.55
C LEU A 768 7.23 2.58 -58.35
N ASN A 769 7.63 1.37 -57.99
CA ASN A 769 9.04 0.99 -58.01
C ASN A 769 9.51 0.84 -59.46
N SER A 770 10.81 1.07 -59.68
CA SER A 770 11.42 0.98 -61.01
C SER A 770 11.14 -0.37 -61.67
N PHE A 771 10.50 -0.34 -62.83
CA PHE A 771 10.25 -1.55 -63.62
C PHE A 771 11.52 -2.09 -64.28
N ALA A 772 12.58 -1.28 -64.36
CA ALA A 772 13.85 -1.65 -64.97
C ALA A 772 14.93 -2.09 -63.95
N ALA A 773 14.72 -1.86 -62.64
CA ALA A 773 15.74 -2.08 -61.60
C ALA A 773 16.31 -3.51 -61.58
N ASP A 774 15.47 -4.52 -61.77
CA ASP A 774 15.84 -5.94 -61.59
C ASP A 774 16.20 -6.66 -62.91
N LYS A 775 16.78 -5.94 -63.88
CA LYS A 775 17.25 -6.52 -65.15
C LYS A 775 18.25 -7.66 -64.86
N PRO A 776 18.17 -8.83 -65.53
CA PRO A 776 17.36 -9.16 -66.71
C PRO A 776 15.98 -9.76 -66.41
N THR A 777 15.63 -9.97 -65.13
CA THR A 777 14.41 -10.69 -64.75
C THR A 777 13.17 -9.81 -64.74
N TYR A 778 13.34 -8.50 -64.55
CA TYR A 778 12.27 -7.51 -64.48
C TYR A 778 11.16 -7.92 -63.49
N ALA A 779 11.57 -8.37 -62.29
CA ALA A 779 10.68 -8.94 -61.28
C ALA A 779 9.52 -8.00 -60.90
N THR A 780 9.81 -6.71 -60.73
CA THR A 780 8.81 -5.68 -60.44
C THR A 780 7.75 -5.55 -61.54
N LEU A 781 8.16 -5.53 -62.82
CA LEU A 781 7.24 -5.48 -63.96
C LEU A 781 6.44 -6.79 -64.13
N ARG A 782 7.06 -7.94 -63.84
CA ARG A 782 6.39 -9.25 -63.84
C ARG A 782 5.29 -9.31 -62.76
N ALA A 783 5.58 -8.82 -61.56
CA ALA A 783 4.60 -8.73 -60.47
C ALA A 783 3.43 -7.81 -60.85
N ALA A 784 3.71 -6.66 -61.47
CA ALA A 784 2.70 -5.72 -61.94
C ALA A 784 1.76 -6.30 -63.02
N THR A 785 2.18 -7.35 -63.74
CA THR A 785 1.44 -7.95 -64.88
C THR A 785 0.79 -9.30 -64.55
N GLY A 786 0.87 -9.75 -63.29
CA GLY A 786 0.25 -10.99 -62.84
C GLY A 786 -1.28 -10.98 -62.90
N ALA A 787 -1.90 -12.16 -62.77
CA ALA A 787 -3.36 -12.29 -62.73
C ALA A 787 -4.00 -11.53 -61.55
N ALA A 788 -3.27 -11.40 -60.44
CA ALA A 788 -3.59 -10.56 -59.29
C ALA A 788 -2.72 -9.30 -59.28
N SER A 789 -2.73 -8.53 -60.36
CA SER A 789 -1.92 -7.31 -60.49
C SER A 789 -2.17 -6.36 -59.30
N PRO A 790 -1.12 -5.96 -58.55
CA PRO A 790 -1.27 -5.02 -57.44
C PRO A 790 -1.86 -3.68 -57.84
N ILE A 791 -1.61 -3.24 -59.08
CA ILE A 791 -2.15 -1.99 -59.61
C ILE A 791 -3.66 -2.10 -59.80
N LYS A 792 -4.13 -3.25 -60.30
CA LYS A 792 -5.56 -3.51 -60.48
C LYS A 792 -6.29 -3.57 -59.15
N LEU A 793 -5.80 -4.39 -58.23
CA LEU A 793 -6.41 -4.59 -56.91
C LEU A 793 -6.48 -3.27 -56.12
N LEU A 794 -5.44 -2.45 -56.20
CA LEU A 794 -5.41 -1.15 -55.55
C LEU A 794 -6.47 -0.19 -56.10
N LEU A 795 -6.58 -0.05 -57.43
CA LEU A 795 -7.57 0.83 -58.07
C LEU A 795 -9.02 0.36 -57.83
N GLU A 796 -9.24 -0.95 -57.86
CA GLU A 796 -10.54 -1.54 -57.50
C GLU A 796 -10.89 -1.29 -56.03
N SER A 797 -9.92 -1.39 -55.12
CA SER A 797 -10.12 -1.09 -53.70
C SER A 797 -10.38 0.38 -53.44
N ILE A 798 -9.68 1.32 -54.11
CA ILE A 798 -9.97 2.75 -54.00
C ILE A 798 -11.42 3.01 -54.44
N SER A 799 -11.84 2.39 -55.54
CA SER A 799 -13.21 2.50 -56.04
C SER A 799 -14.24 1.94 -55.05
N SER A 800 -13.98 0.78 -54.43
CA SER A 800 -14.90 0.16 -53.48
C SER A 800 -15.01 0.93 -52.16
N GLU A 801 -13.95 1.59 -51.71
CA GLU A 801 -13.91 2.36 -50.47
C GLU A 801 -14.51 3.77 -50.59
N THR A 802 -14.61 4.30 -51.81
CA THR A 802 -15.06 5.69 -52.08
C THR A 802 -16.47 5.78 -52.68
N LYS A 803 -17.12 4.65 -52.98
CA LYS A 803 -18.54 4.56 -53.37
C LYS A 803 -19.45 4.54 -52.15
N LEU A 804 -19.68 5.71 -51.56
CA LEU A 804 -20.40 5.83 -50.30
C LEU A 804 -21.92 5.97 -50.44
N THR A 805 -22.45 6.26 -51.63
CA THR A 805 -23.90 6.45 -51.83
C THR A 805 -24.66 5.17 -52.16
N GLU A 806 -23.95 4.06 -52.34
CA GLU A 806 -24.49 2.75 -52.71
C GLU A 806 -24.14 1.72 -51.64
N ALA A 807 -25.07 0.81 -51.32
CA ALA A 807 -24.78 -0.29 -50.41
C ALA A 807 -23.93 -1.37 -51.10
N ARG A 808 -22.79 -1.71 -50.50
CA ARG A 808 -21.94 -2.83 -50.95
C ARG A 808 -22.72 -4.15 -50.79
N GLN A 809 -22.97 -4.85 -51.90
CA GLN A 809 -23.48 -6.22 -51.85
C GLN A 809 -22.42 -7.13 -51.20
N ALA A 810 -22.83 -7.92 -50.22
CA ALA A 810 -21.92 -8.85 -49.55
C ALA A 810 -21.35 -9.86 -50.57
N ALA A 811 -20.03 -9.84 -50.77
CA ALA A 811 -19.36 -10.87 -51.54
C ALA A 811 -19.56 -12.22 -50.83
N SER A 812 -20.13 -13.20 -51.53
CA SER A 812 -20.14 -14.58 -51.06
C SER A 812 -18.74 -15.16 -51.29
N ASP A 813 -17.97 -15.33 -50.23
CA ASP A 813 -16.83 -16.24 -50.29
C ASP A 813 -17.37 -17.62 -50.69
N GLY A 814 -16.72 -18.27 -51.67
CA GLY A 814 -17.11 -19.55 -52.29
C GLY A 814 -17.18 -20.77 -51.35
N THR A 815 -17.40 -20.57 -50.06
CA THR A 815 -17.61 -21.60 -49.02
C THR A 815 -19.03 -21.55 -48.42
N GLY A 816 -19.91 -20.65 -48.87
CA GLY A 816 -21.31 -20.62 -48.42
C GLY A 816 -21.50 -20.25 -46.95
N LYS A 817 -20.48 -19.70 -46.27
CA LYS A 817 -20.61 -19.10 -44.94
C LYS A 817 -20.40 -17.58 -45.03
N PRO A 818 -21.36 -16.75 -44.62
CA PRO A 818 -21.16 -15.31 -44.54
C PRO A 818 -20.10 -14.99 -43.48
N GLY A 819 -19.06 -14.22 -43.87
CA GLY A 819 -18.08 -13.66 -42.94
C GLY A 819 -18.77 -12.77 -41.91
N ALA A 820 -18.58 -13.08 -40.62
CA ALA A 820 -19.44 -12.63 -39.53
C ALA A 820 -19.41 -11.11 -39.20
N ALA A 821 -18.59 -10.30 -39.88
CA ALA A 821 -18.48 -8.86 -39.62
C ALA A 821 -19.14 -7.96 -40.68
N ALA A 822 -19.12 -8.34 -41.97
CA ALA A 822 -19.55 -7.45 -43.06
C ALA A 822 -21.08 -7.44 -43.31
N GLY A 823 -21.80 -8.48 -42.88
CA GLY A 823 -23.20 -8.70 -43.26
C GLY A 823 -24.27 -7.96 -42.45
N ARG A 824 -23.94 -7.25 -41.37
CA ARG A 824 -24.95 -6.62 -40.47
C ARG A 824 -25.19 -5.13 -40.73
N ALA A 825 -24.32 -4.44 -41.46
CA ALA A 825 -24.41 -3.00 -41.68
C ALA A 825 -25.27 -2.60 -42.90
N ALA A 826 -25.27 -3.39 -43.98
CA ALA A 826 -25.89 -3.03 -45.26
C ALA A 826 -27.40 -2.67 -45.21
N PRO A 827 -28.29 -3.45 -44.55
CA PRO A 827 -29.72 -3.11 -44.54
C PRO A 827 -30.07 -1.95 -43.59
N LYS A 828 -29.24 -1.68 -42.57
CA LYS A 828 -29.40 -0.50 -41.69
C LYS A 828 -28.83 0.77 -42.31
N ALA A 829 -27.82 0.64 -43.16
CA ALA A 829 -27.19 1.72 -43.90
C ALA A 829 -28.15 2.35 -44.92
N GLU A 830 -28.83 1.55 -45.74
CA GLU A 830 -29.82 2.05 -46.73
C GLU A 830 -31.01 2.74 -46.04
N ALA A 831 -31.49 2.18 -44.91
CA ALA A 831 -32.56 2.80 -44.11
C ALA A 831 -32.13 4.14 -43.50
N LYS A 832 -30.92 4.23 -42.90
CA LYS A 832 -30.38 5.49 -42.37
C LYS A 832 -30.12 6.53 -43.47
N LEU A 833 -29.60 6.14 -44.63
CA LEU A 833 -29.44 7.02 -45.79
C LEU A 833 -30.78 7.55 -46.30
N GLY A 834 -31.79 6.69 -46.38
CA GLY A 834 -33.16 7.06 -46.77
C GLY A 834 -33.82 8.03 -45.78
N ASP A 835 -33.71 7.77 -44.48
CA ASP A 835 -34.24 8.64 -43.42
C ASP A 835 -33.54 10.01 -43.42
N MET A 836 -32.22 10.06 -43.63
CA MET A 836 -31.46 11.31 -43.64
C MET A 836 -31.64 12.12 -44.94
N ALA A 837 -31.78 11.45 -46.09
CA ALA A 837 -32.18 12.11 -47.33
C ALA A 837 -33.60 12.71 -47.21
N ALA A 838 -34.52 12.04 -46.52
CA ALA A 838 -35.85 12.57 -46.23
C ALA A 838 -35.81 13.81 -45.32
N ILE A 839 -34.93 13.83 -44.29
CA ILE A 839 -34.69 15.00 -43.42
C ILE A 839 -34.11 16.19 -44.22
N GLY A 840 -33.16 15.94 -45.12
CA GLY A 840 -32.59 16.97 -46.01
C GLY A 840 -33.61 17.54 -47.00
N LEU A 841 -34.52 16.72 -47.53
CA LEU A 841 -35.63 17.18 -48.37
C LEU A 841 -36.65 18.02 -47.58
N ASP A 842 -36.92 17.72 -46.31
CA ASP A 842 -37.82 18.52 -45.46
C ASP A 842 -37.21 19.87 -45.07
N ALA A 843 -35.89 19.94 -44.87
CA ALA A 843 -35.16 21.20 -44.66
C ALA A 843 -35.17 22.08 -45.93
N SER A 844 -34.95 21.49 -47.11
CA SER A 844 -35.03 22.17 -48.41
C SER A 844 -36.46 22.66 -48.75
N LYS A 845 -37.50 21.91 -48.34
CA LYS A 845 -38.90 22.37 -48.47
C LYS A 845 -39.22 23.54 -47.56
N LYS A 846 -38.65 23.63 -46.35
CA LYS A 846 -38.85 24.76 -45.42
C LYS A 846 -38.10 26.03 -45.82
N SER A 847 -37.01 25.94 -46.59
CA SER A 847 -36.27 27.10 -47.12
C SER A 847 -36.85 27.67 -48.41
N SER A 848 -37.77 26.96 -49.07
CA SER A 848 -38.41 27.36 -50.34
C SER A 848 -39.28 28.64 -50.28
N GLY A 849 -39.46 29.25 -49.11
CA GLY A 849 -40.20 30.50 -48.94
C GLY A 849 -39.46 31.78 -49.33
N ARG A 850 -38.18 31.73 -49.73
CA ARG A 850 -37.38 32.95 -49.97
C ARG A 850 -36.36 32.82 -51.11
N GLY A 851 -36.84 32.85 -52.35
CA GLY A 851 -36.17 33.42 -53.55
C GLY A 851 -34.67 33.20 -53.80
N GLY A 852 -34.09 32.05 -53.42
CA GLY A 852 -32.68 31.71 -53.68
C GLY A 852 -32.56 30.36 -54.39
N ASN A 853 -31.53 30.21 -55.22
CA ASN A 853 -31.20 29.00 -55.98
C ASN A 853 -31.45 27.72 -55.17
N VAL A 854 -32.17 26.78 -55.77
CA VAL A 854 -32.39 25.44 -55.20
C VAL A 854 -31.04 24.73 -55.17
N GLU A 855 -30.40 24.68 -54.00
CA GLU A 855 -29.31 23.73 -53.74
C GLU A 855 -29.85 22.31 -53.90
N ALA A 856 -29.08 21.46 -54.58
CA ALA A 856 -29.42 20.06 -54.82
C ALA A 856 -29.72 19.33 -53.49
N PRO A 857 -30.55 18.27 -53.49
CA PRO A 857 -30.84 17.50 -52.29
C PRO A 857 -29.54 17.04 -51.62
N PHE A 858 -29.42 17.28 -50.31
CA PHE A 858 -28.27 16.83 -49.53
C PHE A 858 -28.26 15.29 -49.46
N VAL A 859 -27.27 14.66 -50.11
CA VAL A 859 -27.06 13.20 -50.11
C VAL A 859 -25.73 12.88 -49.42
N PRO A 860 -25.75 12.21 -48.26
CA PRO A 860 -24.53 11.80 -47.55
C PRO A 860 -23.54 11.04 -48.44
N GLY A 861 -22.28 11.45 -48.47
CA GLY A 861 -21.20 10.79 -49.23
C GLY A 861 -21.16 11.08 -50.74
N ALA A 862 -22.12 11.85 -51.28
CA ALA A 862 -22.15 12.16 -52.72
C ALA A 862 -20.97 13.02 -53.20
N ILE A 863 -20.50 13.96 -52.37
CA ILE A 863 -19.35 14.82 -52.69
C ILE A 863 -18.07 13.99 -52.79
N ILE A 864 -17.86 13.07 -51.85
CA ILE A 864 -16.74 12.12 -51.87
C ILE A 864 -16.81 11.26 -53.14
N GLN A 865 -17.99 10.70 -53.43
CA GLN A 865 -18.17 9.83 -54.59
C GLN A 865 -17.91 10.58 -55.91
N GLU A 866 -18.36 11.82 -56.04
CA GLU A 866 -18.07 12.65 -57.23
C GLU A 866 -16.58 12.97 -57.36
N HIS A 867 -15.87 13.25 -56.25
CA HIS A 867 -14.42 13.50 -56.28
C HIS A 867 -13.64 12.29 -56.82
N PHE A 868 -14.03 11.07 -56.46
CA PHE A 868 -13.38 9.83 -56.89
C PHE A 868 -14.03 9.18 -58.14
N ARG A 869 -14.91 9.90 -58.83
CA ARG A 869 -15.70 9.36 -59.96
C ARG A 869 -14.84 8.70 -61.04
N ARG A 870 -13.67 9.24 -61.35
CA ARG A 870 -12.77 8.65 -62.36
C ARG A 870 -12.27 7.25 -61.98
N TYR A 871 -11.98 7.01 -60.70
CA TYR A 871 -11.64 5.67 -60.20
C TYR A 871 -12.83 4.71 -60.31
N HIS A 872 -14.05 5.21 -60.12
CA HIS A 872 -15.28 4.40 -60.28
C HIS A 872 -15.53 4.01 -61.73
N GLU A 873 -15.29 4.93 -62.66
CA GLU A 873 -15.39 4.69 -64.11
C GLU A 873 -14.33 3.70 -64.60
N LEU A 874 -13.10 3.76 -64.06
CA LEU A 874 -12.01 2.84 -64.40
C LEU A 874 -12.26 1.39 -63.93
N ALA A 875 -12.90 1.24 -62.77
CA ALA A 875 -13.28 -0.06 -62.21
C ALA A 875 -14.65 -0.56 -62.72
N LYS A 876 -15.29 0.15 -63.66
CA LYS A 876 -16.57 -0.25 -64.24
C LYS A 876 -16.34 -1.19 -65.43
N LYS A 877 -17.02 -2.33 -65.43
CA LYS A 877 -16.97 -3.26 -66.55
C LYS A 877 -17.55 -2.68 -67.83
N SER A 878 -16.75 -2.69 -68.90
CA SER A 878 -17.17 -2.26 -70.24
C SER A 878 -17.05 -3.45 -71.21
N GLY A 879 -18.03 -4.35 -71.19
CA GLY A 879 -17.97 -5.64 -71.91
C GLY A 879 -17.28 -6.71 -71.06
N ASP A 880 -16.39 -7.50 -71.67
CA ASP A 880 -15.67 -8.62 -71.00
C ASP A 880 -14.36 -8.20 -70.28
N LYS A 881 -13.89 -6.97 -70.45
CA LYS A 881 -12.65 -6.45 -69.83
C LYS A 881 -12.81 -5.00 -69.36
N ASP A 882 -12.12 -4.65 -68.27
CA ASP A 882 -12.14 -3.30 -67.70
C ASP A 882 -10.97 -2.47 -68.24
N GLN A 883 -11.03 -1.12 -68.16
CA GLN A 883 -9.95 -0.28 -68.69
C GLN A 883 -8.60 -0.52 -67.99
N ILE A 884 -8.65 -0.96 -66.73
CA ILE A 884 -7.49 -1.38 -65.95
C ILE A 884 -6.87 -2.68 -66.53
N ASP A 885 -7.69 -3.61 -67.03
CA ASP A 885 -7.20 -4.85 -67.64
C ASP A 885 -6.41 -4.57 -68.92
N LEU A 886 -6.83 -3.57 -69.71
CA LEU A 886 -6.11 -3.14 -70.90
C LEU A 886 -4.71 -2.61 -70.55
N LEU A 887 -4.59 -1.80 -69.48
CA LEU A 887 -3.30 -1.28 -69.02
C LEU A 887 -2.37 -2.42 -68.55
N VAL A 888 -2.90 -3.37 -67.78
CA VAL A 888 -2.14 -4.56 -67.34
C VAL A 888 -1.70 -5.42 -68.53
N GLU A 889 -2.55 -5.57 -69.56
CA GLU A 889 -2.23 -6.28 -70.80
C GLU A 889 -1.11 -5.58 -71.61
N GLN A 890 -1.11 -4.25 -71.67
CA GLN A 890 -0.05 -3.47 -72.32
C GLN A 890 1.28 -3.58 -71.56
N LEU A 891 1.27 -3.52 -70.23
CA LEU A 891 2.45 -3.77 -69.39
C LEU A 891 3.01 -5.19 -69.59
N LYS A 892 2.12 -6.17 -69.77
CA LYS A 892 2.50 -7.56 -70.06
C LYS A 892 3.19 -7.68 -71.43
N GLY A 893 2.69 -6.96 -72.44
CA GLY A 893 3.33 -6.87 -73.75
C GLY A 893 4.72 -6.22 -73.69
N LEU A 894 4.87 -5.17 -72.87
CA LEU A 894 6.18 -4.55 -72.60
C LEU A 894 7.15 -5.53 -71.94
N TYR A 895 6.72 -6.25 -70.90
CA TYR A 895 7.51 -7.28 -70.23
C TYR A 895 8.01 -8.34 -71.20
N GLN A 896 7.11 -8.90 -72.03
CA GLN A 896 7.47 -9.89 -73.04
C GLN A 896 8.50 -9.38 -74.04
N SER A 897 8.34 -8.13 -74.51
CA SER A 897 9.29 -7.50 -75.42
C SER A 897 10.68 -7.32 -74.79
N LEU A 898 10.76 -6.99 -73.49
CA LEU A 898 12.03 -6.86 -72.77
C LEU A 898 12.74 -8.21 -72.53
N ILE A 899 11.98 -9.29 -72.36
CA ILE A 899 12.52 -10.65 -72.28
C ILE A 899 12.99 -11.11 -73.67
N ASP A 900 12.20 -10.87 -74.72
CA ASP A 900 12.54 -11.23 -76.10
C ASP A 900 13.74 -10.44 -76.65
N GLU A 901 14.02 -9.23 -76.15
CA GLU A 901 15.22 -8.45 -76.52
C GLU A 901 16.52 -9.21 -76.20
N GLN A 902 16.51 -10.08 -75.19
CA GLN A 902 17.67 -10.89 -74.81
C GLN A 902 17.99 -11.98 -75.86
N ASN A 903 17.06 -12.25 -76.76
CA ASN A 903 17.27 -13.15 -77.89
C ASN A 903 17.77 -12.37 -79.11
N PHE A 904 19.01 -12.65 -79.53
CA PHE A 904 19.67 -11.97 -80.64
C PHE A 904 18.86 -11.96 -81.95
N GLU A 905 18.15 -13.04 -82.28
CA GLU A 905 17.35 -13.12 -83.51
C GLU A 905 16.11 -12.22 -83.50
N ARG A 906 15.56 -11.96 -82.30
CA ARG A 906 14.32 -11.19 -82.12
C ARG A 906 14.56 -9.78 -81.57
N ALA A 907 15.79 -9.45 -81.22
CA ALA A 907 16.14 -8.19 -80.56
C ALA A 907 15.66 -6.94 -81.32
N ALA A 908 15.76 -6.92 -82.65
CA ALA A 908 15.29 -5.80 -83.45
C ALA A 908 13.76 -5.61 -83.39
N GLN A 909 13.01 -6.71 -83.57
CA GLN A 909 11.55 -6.68 -83.46
C GLN A 909 11.08 -6.37 -82.04
N ALA A 910 11.76 -6.93 -81.04
CA ALA A 910 11.50 -6.68 -79.63
C ALA A 910 11.65 -5.20 -79.25
N ARG A 911 12.67 -4.51 -79.76
CA ARG A 911 12.86 -3.06 -79.57
C ARG A 911 11.74 -2.23 -80.21
N GLN A 912 11.26 -2.62 -81.38
CA GLN A 912 10.14 -1.94 -82.05
C GLN A 912 8.82 -2.14 -81.29
N ASN A 913 8.56 -3.38 -80.83
CA ASN A 913 7.39 -3.69 -80.02
C ASN A 913 7.43 -2.95 -78.69
N MET A 914 8.60 -2.87 -78.05
CA MET A 914 8.81 -2.09 -76.82
C MET A 914 8.39 -0.62 -76.99
N GLN A 915 8.80 0.05 -78.07
CA GLN A 915 8.39 1.45 -78.34
C GLN A 915 6.87 1.58 -78.51
N THR A 916 6.24 0.60 -79.15
CA THR A 916 4.78 0.57 -79.34
C THR A 916 4.05 0.43 -78.01
N PHE A 917 4.49 -0.48 -77.15
CA PHE A 917 3.88 -0.67 -75.82
C PHE A 917 4.14 0.52 -74.90
N LEU A 918 5.32 1.14 -74.92
CA LEU A 918 5.60 2.36 -74.15
C LEU A 918 4.63 3.50 -74.52
N GLY A 919 4.36 3.70 -75.81
CA GLY A 919 3.39 4.71 -76.28
C GLY A 919 1.93 4.36 -75.91
N ALA A 920 1.57 3.08 -75.98
CA ALA A 920 0.24 2.62 -75.59
C ALA A 920 -0.01 2.78 -74.08
N ILE A 921 0.99 2.45 -73.25
CA ILE A 921 0.95 2.63 -71.79
C ILE A 921 0.80 4.10 -71.44
N ALA A 922 1.59 4.99 -72.05
CA ALA A 922 1.49 6.44 -71.82
C ALA A 922 0.09 7.00 -72.17
N THR A 923 -0.53 6.46 -73.23
CA THR A 923 -1.90 6.85 -73.61
C THR A 923 -2.93 6.35 -72.60
N SER A 924 -2.81 5.10 -72.14
CA SER A 924 -3.72 4.51 -71.16
C SER A 924 -3.55 5.13 -69.76
N SER A 925 -2.32 5.45 -69.35
CA SER A 925 -2.03 6.05 -68.03
C SER A 925 -2.54 7.48 -67.91
N SER A 926 -2.57 8.25 -69.01
CA SER A 926 -3.10 9.63 -69.04
C SER A 926 -4.59 9.74 -68.68
N ARG A 927 -5.31 8.62 -68.66
CA ARG A 927 -6.71 8.54 -68.22
C ARG A 927 -6.86 8.31 -66.73
N LEU A 928 -5.77 7.99 -66.03
CA LEU A 928 -5.72 7.89 -64.57
C LEU A 928 -5.59 9.30 -64.00
N ASP A 929 -6.18 9.55 -62.83
CA ASP A 929 -5.93 10.80 -62.10
C ASP A 929 -4.55 10.80 -61.45
N THR A 930 -4.01 12.01 -61.23
CA THR A 930 -2.85 12.21 -60.35
C THR A 930 -3.16 11.61 -58.98
N PRO A 931 -2.27 10.77 -58.41
CA PRO A 931 -0.84 10.64 -58.77
C PRO A 931 -0.49 9.48 -59.72
N PHE A 932 -1.43 8.62 -60.11
CA PHE A 932 -1.11 7.40 -60.88
C PHE A 932 -0.60 7.70 -62.28
N ASP A 933 -1.15 8.69 -62.97
CA ASP A 933 -0.62 9.13 -64.27
C ASP A 933 0.87 9.50 -64.17
N THR A 934 1.22 10.32 -63.16
CA THR A 934 2.60 10.73 -62.88
C THR A 934 3.50 9.53 -62.57
N MET A 935 3.05 8.59 -61.73
CA MET A 935 3.85 7.40 -61.41
C MET A 935 4.18 6.56 -62.64
N PHE A 936 3.20 6.36 -63.53
CA PHE A 936 3.42 5.63 -64.78
C PHE A 936 4.36 6.40 -65.71
N HIS A 937 4.17 7.72 -65.84
CA HIS A 937 5.07 8.56 -66.63
C HIS A 937 6.52 8.48 -66.12
N ASP A 938 6.74 8.61 -64.81
CA ASP A 938 8.05 8.55 -64.17
C ASP A 938 8.72 7.18 -64.37
N THR A 939 7.96 6.10 -64.21
CA THR A 939 8.48 4.74 -64.38
C THR A 939 8.77 4.40 -65.84
N MET A 940 7.96 4.90 -66.78
CA MET A 940 8.21 4.74 -68.22
C MET A 940 9.40 5.57 -68.70
N ALA A 941 9.66 6.73 -68.08
CA ALA A 941 10.79 7.59 -68.41
C ALA A 941 12.16 6.91 -68.20
N GLU A 942 12.26 5.92 -67.30
CA GLU A 942 13.48 5.12 -67.12
C GLU A 942 13.86 4.33 -68.38
N PHE A 943 12.86 3.79 -69.10
CA PHE A 943 13.09 3.09 -70.36
C PHE A 943 13.44 4.06 -71.48
N GLU A 944 12.85 5.26 -71.50
CA GLU A 944 13.23 6.34 -72.43
C GLU A 944 14.69 6.79 -72.23
N GLN A 945 15.13 6.97 -70.97
CA GLN A 945 16.51 7.35 -70.65
C GLN A 945 17.52 6.31 -71.11
N LYS A 946 17.21 5.01 -70.95
CA LYS A 946 18.07 3.93 -71.48
C LYS A 946 18.21 4.01 -73.00
N ILE A 947 17.11 4.22 -73.73
CA ILE A 947 17.12 4.36 -75.19
C ILE A 947 17.94 5.59 -75.63
N ILE A 948 17.86 6.69 -74.86
CA ILE A 948 18.66 7.89 -75.11
C ILE A 948 20.15 7.61 -74.86
N GLY A 949 20.49 6.97 -73.74
CA GLY A 949 21.86 6.63 -73.39
C GLY A 949 22.55 5.72 -74.40
N GLU A 950 21.84 4.73 -74.95
CA GLU A 950 22.36 3.87 -76.03
C GLU A 950 22.66 4.68 -77.31
N LYS A 951 21.76 5.59 -77.71
CA LYS A 951 21.99 6.47 -78.87
C LYS A 951 23.16 7.44 -78.66
N VAL A 952 23.35 7.96 -77.44
CA VAL A 952 24.49 8.84 -77.11
C VAL A 952 25.79 8.03 -77.14
N ALA A 953 25.79 6.81 -76.61
CA ALA A 953 26.96 5.92 -76.65
C ALA A 953 27.37 5.58 -78.10
N ASP A 954 26.40 5.30 -78.99
CA ASP A 954 26.66 5.09 -80.41
C ASP A 954 27.30 6.33 -81.06
N LEU A 955 26.73 7.51 -80.84
CA LEU A 955 27.23 8.77 -81.40
C LEU A 955 28.64 9.13 -80.86
N LYS A 956 28.89 8.86 -79.57
CA LYS A 956 30.21 8.99 -78.94
C LYS A 956 31.22 8.00 -79.53
N GLY A 957 30.78 6.78 -79.82
CA GLY A 957 31.58 5.78 -80.53
C GLY A 957 32.02 6.29 -81.91
N ASP A 958 31.07 6.83 -82.68
CA ASP A 958 31.32 7.43 -84.00
C ASP A 958 32.29 8.62 -83.90
N LEU A 959 32.11 9.53 -82.93
CA LEU A 959 33.02 10.67 -82.72
C LEU A 959 34.45 10.21 -82.43
N ASN A 960 34.61 9.28 -81.48
CA ASN A 960 35.92 8.80 -81.08
C ASN A 960 36.65 8.13 -82.25
N GLY A 961 35.93 7.33 -83.04
CA GLY A 961 36.47 6.62 -84.18
C GLY A 961 36.83 7.52 -85.37
N ALA A 962 35.98 8.49 -85.69
CA ALA A 962 36.10 9.32 -86.89
C ALA A 962 36.86 10.64 -86.69
N VAL A 963 36.76 11.26 -85.51
CA VAL A 963 37.29 12.61 -85.25
C VAL A 963 38.39 12.61 -84.19
N THR A 964 38.10 12.11 -82.99
CA THR A 964 39.00 12.27 -81.82
C THR A 964 40.36 11.65 -82.06
N ARG A 965 40.40 10.40 -82.54
CA ARG A 965 41.64 9.68 -82.79
C ARG A 965 42.49 10.36 -83.86
N GLU A 966 41.88 10.76 -84.97
CA GLU A 966 42.60 11.43 -86.07
C GLU A 966 43.09 12.82 -85.66
N CYS A 967 42.26 13.59 -84.92
CA CYS A 967 42.64 14.88 -84.37
C CYS A 967 43.88 14.76 -83.48
N LEU A 968 43.87 13.84 -82.51
CA LEU A 968 45.00 13.62 -81.61
C LEU A 968 46.27 13.24 -82.37
N ASN A 969 46.17 12.36 -83.38
CA ASN A 969 47.30 11.98 -84.22
C ASN A 969 47.93 13.17 -84.97
N ILE A 970 47.09 14.11 -85.41
CA ILE A 970 47.53 15.27 -86.19
C ILE A 970 48.17 16.34 -85.31
N ILE A 971 47.54 16.71 -84.18
CA ILE A 971 47.97 17.89 -83.39
C ILE A 971 48.80 17.59 -82.14
N SER A 972 48.77 16.36 -81.60
CA SER A 972 49.47 16.05 -80.33
C SER A 972 50.98 16.20 -80.47
N ASN A 973 51.61 16.86 -79.50
CA ASN A 973 53.05 17.13 -79.47
C ASN A 973 53.60 17.88 -80.70
N LYS A 974 52.78 18.62 -81.45
CA LYS A 974 53.21 19.39 -82.63
C LYS A 974 52.86 20.88 -82.52
N TYR A 975 53.74 21.72 -83.05
CA TYR A 975 53.52 23.17 -83.18
C TYR A 975 52.54 23.43 -84.32
N PRO A 976 51.58 24.38 -84.19
CA PRO A 976 51.47 25.44 -83.19
C PRO A 976 50.65 25.09 -81.94
N PHE A 977 49.96 23.94 -81.91
CA PHE A 977 49.08 23.55 -80.79
C PHE A 977 49.84 23.28 -79.49
N VAL A 978 51.09 22.77 -79.60
CA VAL A 978 52.04 22.67 -78.49
C VAL A 978 53.17 23.69 -78.72
N PRO A 979 53.16 24.86 -78.04
CA PRO A 979 54.05 25.98 -78.35
C PRO A 979 55.55 25.70 -78.19
N THR A 980 55.92 24.65 -77.45
CA THR A 980 57.30 24.21 -77.18
C THR A 980 57.78 23.12 -78.14
N SER A 981 56.90 22.56 -78.98
CA SER A 981 57.29 21.48 -79.88
C SER A 981 58.21 21.98 -81.01
N LYS A 982 59.19 21.14 -81.36
CA LYS A 982 60.07 21.32 -82.53
C LYS A 982 59.50 20.69 -83.80
N GLN A 983 58.49 19.84 -83.68
CA GLN A 983 57.81 19.22 -84.82
C GLN A 983 56.61 20.06 -85.22
N ASP A 984 56.54 20.43 -86.48
CA ASP A 984 55.46 21.22 -87.05
C ASP A 984 54.31 20.31 -87.52
N VAL A 985 53.06 20.75 -87.38
CA VAL A 985 51.93 20.09 -88.05
C VAL A 985 52.09 20.32 -89.57
N PRO A 986 52.13 19.27 -90.41
CA PRO A 986 52.18 19.45 -91.87
C PRO A 986 50.93 20.17 -92.39
N MET A 987 51.09 21.10 -93.33
CA MET A 987 49.97 21.90 -93.85
C MET A 987 48.85 21.05 -94.48
N GLY A 988 49.19 19.92 -95.11
CA GLY A 988 48.21 18.97 -95.63
C GLY A 988 47.36 18.30 -94.55
N GLU A 989 47.97 17.93 -93.42
CA GLU A 989 47.25 17.33 -92.28
C GLU A 989 46.42 18.39 -91.54
N PHE A 990 46.92 19.62 -91.44
CA PHE A 990 46.14 20.76 -90.93
C PHE A 990 44.89 21.01 -91.81
N GLY A 991 45.06 20.98 -93.13
CA GLY A 991 43.98 21.03 -94.12
C GLY A 991 42.99 19.88 -94.00
N ARG A 992 43.47 18.63 -93.86
CA ARG A 992 42.62 17.45 -93.66
C ARG A 992 41.79 17.54 -92.38
N LEU A 993 42.33 18.15 -91.33
CA LEU A 993 41.64 18.24 -90.04
C LEU A 993 40.59 19.36 -90.03
N PHE A 994 40.97 20.58 -90.40
CA PHE A 994 40.15 21.80 -90.25
C PHE A 994 39.55 22.34 -91.55
N GLY A 995 40.09 21.97 -92.70
CA GLY A 995 39.68 22.53 -93.98
C GLY A 995 38.24 22.16 -94.40
N PRO A 996 37.73 22.78 -95.47
CA PRO A 996 36.44 22.40 -96.07
C PRO A 996 36.41 20.91 -96.45
N ASN A 997 35.36 20.19 -96.07
CA ASN A 997 35.27 18.71 -96.17
C ASN A 997 36.37 17.95 -95.41
N GLY A 998 37.03 18.60 -94.46
CA GLY A 998 37.93 17.96 -93.51
C GLY A 998 37.17 17.11 -92.49
N ILE A 999 37.92 16.50 -91.56
CA ILE A 999 37.40 15.57 -90.56
C ILE A 999 36.32 16.22 -89.68
N PHE A 1000 36.59 17.42 -89.14
CA PHE A 1000 35.62 18.13 -88.30
C PHE A 1000 34.37 18.58 -89.07
N ASP A 1001 34.56 19.11 -90.28
CA ASP A 1001 33.49 19.65 -91.11
C ASP A 1001 32.52 18.54 -91.59
N THR A 1002 33.08 17.39 -92.01
CA THR A 1002 32.31 16.24 -92.47
C THR A 1002 31.49 15.63 -91.34
N PHE A 1003 32.12 15.37 -90.19
CA PHE A 1003 31.42 14.80 -89.04
C PHE A 1003 30.31 15.73 -88.54
N PHE A 1004 30.58 17.03 -88.46
CA PHE A 1004 29.57 18.01 -88.06
C PHE A 1004 28.36 17.96 -89.00
N ARG A 1005 28.58 18.00 -90.33
CA ARG A 1005 27.50 17.99 -91.32
C ARG A 1005 26.66 16.71 -91.28
N GLU A 1006 27.30 15.56 -91.14
CA GLU A 1006 26.62 14.26 -91.23
C GLU A 1006 25.95 13.82 -89.92
N ARG A 1007 26.55 14.15 -88.78
CA ARG A 1007 26.14 13.61 -87.48
C ARG A 1007 25.58 14.67 -86.52
N LEU A 1008 26.00 15.93 -86.61
CA LEU A 1008 25.68 16.97 -85.63
C LEU A 1008 24.77 18.10 -86.15
N ALA A 1009 24.79 18.43 -87.44
CA ALA A 1009 24.08 19.60 -87.99
C ALA A 1009 22.55 19.54 -87.77
N GLY A 1010 21.97 18.34 -87.78
CA GLY A 1010 20.56 18.15 -87.45
C GLY A 1010 20.23 18.50 -86.00
N LEU A 1011 21.21 18.40 -85.10
CA LEU A 1011 21.07 18.48 -83.64
C LEU A 1011 21.53 19.83 -83.07
N VAL A 1012 22.28 20.64 -83.83
CA VAL A 1012 22.91 21.89 -83.37
C VAL A 1012 22.20 23.11 -83.94
N ASP A 1013 22.03 24.13 -83.10
CA ASP A 1013 21.68 25.50 -83.48
C ASP A 1013 22.95 26.36 -83.55
N THR A 1014 23.28 26.81 -84.77
CA THR A 1014 24.45 27.64 -85.08
C THR A 1014 24.08 29.11 -85.32
N SER A 1015 22.85 29.54 -85.02
CA SER A 1015 22.37 30.91 -85.29
C SER A 1015 22.96 31.97 -84.34
N GLY A 1016 23.41 31.57 -83.16
CA GLY A 1016 24.01 32.45 -82.15
C GLY A 1016 25.54 32.52 -82.20
N ALA A 1017 26.12 33.48 -81.46
CA ALA A 1017 27.56 33.65 -81.32
C ALA A 1017 28.27 32.46 -80.62
N VAL A 1018 27.53 31.67 -79.85
CA VAL A 1018 27.96 30.40 -79.26
C VAL A 1018 27.02 29.32 -79.78
N TRP A 1019 27.58 28.23 -80.29
CA TRP A 1019 26.77 27.11 -80.78
C TRP A 1019 26.12 26.38 -79.60
N SER A 1020 24.87 25.98 -79.77
CA SER A 1020 24.12 25.25 -78.75
C SER A 1020 23.36 24.08 -79.37
N TRP A 1021 22.99 23.08 -78.57
CA TRP A 1021 22.12 22.01 -79.04
C TRP A 1021 20.69 22.52 -79.23
N LYS A 1022 20.00 22.09 -80.30
CA LYS A 1022 18.60 22.44 -80.56
C LYS A 1022 17.72 21.97 -79.39
N GLN A 1023 16.88 22.88 -78.91
CA GLN A 1023 15.93 22.60 -77.85
C GLN A 1023 14.71 21.86 -78.42
N GLY A 1024 14.32 20.75 -77.79
CA GLY A 1024 13.12 19.99 -78.20
C GLY A 1024 13.21 18.47 -78.09
N SER A 1025 14.40 17.91 -77.80
CA SER A 1025 14.51 16.48 -77.47
C SER A 1025 15.39 16.25 -76.25
N LYS A 1026 14.98 15.31 -75.37
CA LYS A 1026 15.79 14.83 -74.23
C LYS A 1026 17.15 14.26 -74.70
N PHE A 1027 17.23 13.77 -75.94
CA PHE A 1027 18.48 13.28 -76.54
C PHE A 1027 19.49 14.42 -76.74
N SER A 1028 19.05 15.56 -77.28
CA SER A 1028 19.91 16.74 -77.50
C SER A 1028 20.40 17.37 -76.18
N GLN A 1029 19.62 17.24 -75.10
CA GLN A 1029 20.00 17.72 -73.76
C GLN A 1029 21.04 16.83 -73.07
N ALA A 1030 21.18 15.57 -73.50
CA ALA A 1030 22.14 14.63 -72.95
C ALA A 1030 23.56 14.79 -73.55
N LEU A 1031 23.74 15.68 -74.53
CA LEU A 1031 25.01 15.87 -75.24
C LEU A 1031 25.89 16.99 -74.62
N SER A 1032 27.20 16.78 -74.58
CA SER A 1032 28.23 17.68 -74.05
C SER A 1032 28.30 18.98 -74.84
N SER A 1033 28.21 20.09 -74.12
CA SER A 1033 28.39 21.42 -74.70
C SER A 1033 29.88 21.74 -74.93
N GLU A 1034 30.77 21.12 -74.17
CA GLU A 1034 32.23 21.25 -74.30
C GLU A 1034 32.72 20.66 -75.62
N ALA A 1035 32.18 19.51 -76.03
CA ALA A 1035 32.48 18.89 -77.31
C ALA A 1035 32.03 19.77 -78.47
N LEU A 1036 30.81 20.31 -78.38
CA LEU A 1036 30.25 21.22 -79.37
C LEU A 1036 31.08 22.50 -79.53
N LEU A 1037 31.60 23.03 -78.41
CA LEU A 1037 32.52 24.17 -78.45
C LEU A 1037 33.79 23.88 -79.25
N GLN A 1038 34.33 22.65 -79.20
CA GLN A 1038 35.50 22.30 -80.01
C GLN A 1038 35.17 22.23 -81.51
N PHE A 1039 33.96 21.78 -81.88
CA PHE A 1039 33.50 21.86 -83.27
C PHE A 1039 33.31 23.31 -83.73
N GLN A 1040 32.79 24.19 -82.86
CA GLN A 1040 32.72 25.62 -83.14
C GLN A 1040 34.12 26.23 -83.31
N ASN A 1041 35.07 25.90 -82.43
CA ASN A 1041 36.45 26.34 -82.54
C ASN A 1041 37.10 25.85 -83.84
N ALA A 1042 36.88 24.58 -84.22
CA ALA A 1042 37.35 24.03 -85.49
C ALA A 1042 36.78 24.80 -86.69
N ALA A 1043 35.49 25.18 -86.65
CA ALA A 1043 34.87 25.99 -87.68
C ALA A 1043 35.47 27.40 -87.77
N ARG A 1044 35.82 28.04 -86.64
CA ARG A 1044 36.51 29.34 -86.62
C ARG A 1044 37.95 29.24 -87.13
N ILE A 1045 38.67 28.17 -86.80
CA ILE A 1045 39.98 27.88 -87.38
C ILE A 1045 39.86 27.70 -88.90
N LYS A 1046 38.84 26.98 -89.37
CA LYS A 1046 38.55 26.86 -90.80
C LYS A 1046 38.37 28.23 -91.45
N GLU A 1047 37.54 29.09 -90.87
CA GLU A 1047 37.24 30.42 -91.40
C GLU A 1047 38.48 31.33 -91.46
N ALA A 1048 39.34 31.30 -90.44
CA ALA A 1048 40.56 32.11 -90.41
C ALA A 1048 41.62 31.65 -91.42
N PHE A 1049 41.77 30.34 -91.66
CA PHE A 1049 42.88 29.80 -92.46
C PHE A 1049 42.53 29.40 -93.90
N PHE A 1050 41.24 29.20 -94.23
CA PHE A 1050 40.78 28.67 -95.51
C PHE A 1050 39.81 29.62 -96.23
N GLY A 1051 40.05 30.93 -96.14
CA GLY A 1051 39.23 31.95 -96.79
C GLY A 1051 39.27 31.91 -98.33
N GLY A 1052 40.31 31.32 -98.92
CA GLY A 1052 40.35 30.94 -100.34
C GLY A 1052 39.67 29.58 -100.54
N GLN A 1053 38.92 29.40 -101.65
CA GLN A 1053 38.08 28.21 -101.91
C GLN A 1053 38.83 26.85 -102.10
N GLY A 1054 39.96 26.63 -101.43
CA GLY A 1054 40.77 25.42 -101.50
C GLY A 1054 40.81 24.63 -100.18
N SER A 1055 41.32 23.40 -100.25
CA SER A 1055 41.51 22.50 -99.10
C SER A 1055 42.85 22.70 -98.36
N ALA A 1056 43.69 23.63 -98.83
CA ALA A 1056 44.96 23.98 -98.22
C ALA A 1056 44.88 25.37 -97.56
N PRO A 1057 45.54 25.60 -96.42
CA PRO A 1057 45.52 26.89 -95.75
C PRO A 1057 46.17 27.96 -96.64
N ASN A 1058 45.56 29.14 -96.72
CA ASN A 1058 46.03 30.27 -97.51
C ASN A 1058 45.72 31.57 -96.78
N VAL A 1059 46.75 32.21 -96.23
CA VAL A 1059 46.62 33.47 -95.49
C VAL A 1059 47.38 34.55 -96.23
N LYS A 1060 46.65 35.54 -96.73
CA LYS A 1060 47.19 36.77 -97.33
C LYS A 1060 47.14 37.89 -96.31
N PHE A 1061 48.22 38.66 -96.24
CA PHE A 1061 48.34 39.75 -95.28
C PHE A 1061 49.33 40.80 -95.76
N ALA A 1062 49.11 42.03 -95.36
CA ALA A 1062 49.97 43.15 -95.70
C ALA A 1062 50.78 43.59 -94.47
N ILE A 1063 52.06 43.92 -94.65
CA ILE A 1063 52.96 44.36 -93.59
C ILE A 1063 53.34 45.82 -93.82
N THR A 1064 53.25 46.62 -92.77
CA THR A 1064 53.69 48.03 -92.77
C THR A 1064 54.71 48.26 -91.65
N ALA A 1065 55.87 48.82 -91.97
CA ALA A 1065 56.84 49.25 -90.97
C ALA A 1065 56.34 50.51 -90.26
N GLN A 1066 56.25 50.48 -88.93
CA GLN A 1066 55.74 51.61 -88.13
C GLN A 1066 56.85 52.45 -87.53
N SER A 1067 57.68 51.83 -86.68
CA SER A 1067 58.73 52.53 -85.93
C SER A 1067 59.92 51.62 -85.74
N MET A 1068 61.11 52.20 -85.72
CA MET A 1068 62.34 51.49 -85.37
C MET A 1068 63.23 52.39 -84.52
N SER A 1069 64.15 51.79 -83.75
CA SER A 1069 65.07 52.56 -82.89
C SER A 1069 66.10 53.33 -83.71
N ASP A 1070 66.52 54.52 -83.25
CA ASP A 1070 67.49 55.41 -83.92
C ASP A 1070 68.83 54.74 -84.27
N LYS A 1071 69.16 53.62 -83.60
CA LYS A 1071 70.34 52.79 -83.86
C LYS A 1071 70.16 51.78 -85.01
N THR A 1072 69.03 51.79 -85.72
CA THR A 1072 68.67 50.84 -86.77
C THR A 1072 68.53 51.57 -88.09
N ALA A 1073 69.51 51.43 -88.99
CA ALA A 1073 69.50 52.14 -90.29
C ALA A 1073 68.44 51.60 -91.25
N SER A 1074 68.26 50.27 -91.26
CA SER A 1074 67.15 49.59 -91.93
C SER A 1074 66.85 48.26 -91.24
N ALA A 1075 65.70 47.67 -91.54
CA ALA A 1075 65.35 46.31 -91.15
C ALA A 1075 64.64 45.61 -92.32
N THR A 1076 65.03 44.38 -92.61
CA THR A 1076 64.45 43.56 -93.67
C THR A 1076 63.61 42.46 -93.04
N PHE A 1077 62.30 42.50 -93.27
CA PHE A 1077 61.38 41.42 -92.93
C PHE A 1077 61.24 40.48 -94.13
N GLU A 1078 61.50 39.20 -93.95
CA GLU A 1078 61.40 38.19 -95.01
C GLU A 1078 60.49 37.05 -94.61
N VAL A 1079 59.59 36.64 -95.51
CA VAL A 1079 58.80 35.40 -95.39
C VAL A 1079 58.78 34.71 -96.74
N ASN A 1080 59.19 33.45 -96.76
CA ASN A 1080 59.14 32.59 -97.94
C ASN A 1080 59.74 33.22 -99.20
N GLY A 1081 60.87 33.93 -99.04
CA GLY A 1081 61.57 34.63 -100.11
C GLY A 1081 61.02 36.02 -100.48
N SER A 1082 59.84 36.40 -100.01
CA SER A 1082 59.31 37.76 -100.15
C SER A 1082 59.94 38.65 -99.07
N LYS A 1083 60.49 39.82 -99.46
CA LYS A 1083 61.26 40.72 -98.57
C LYS A 1083 60.65 42.11 -98.55
N LEU A 1084 60.53 42.69 -97.36
CA LEU A 1084 60.24 44.10 -97.13
C LEU A 1084 61.43 44.75 -96.43
N GLU A 1085 62.22 45.49 -97.19
CA GLU A 1085 63.28 46.34 -96.64
C GLU A 1085 62.68 47.66 -96.15
N SER A 1086 62.93 47.99 -94.89
CA SER A 1086 62.36 49.14 -94.20
C SER A 1086 63.48 50.06 -93.70
N PRO A 1087 63.79 51.15 -94.41
CA PRO A 1087 64.76 52.15 -93.95
C PRO A 1087 64.24 52.96 -92.75
N PHE A 1088 65.15 53.51 -91.95
CA PHE A 1088 64.82 54.41 -90.84
C PHE A 1088 64.03 55.63 -91.30
N GLY A 1089 62.89 55.89 -90.64
CA GLY A 1089 62.05 57.06 -90.89
C GLY A 1089 61.20 57.01 -92.18
N VAL A 1090 61.25 55.93 -92.95
CA VAL A 1090 60.46 55.74 -94.18
C VAL A 1090 59.35 54.73 -93.94
N ALA A 1091 58.12 55.07 -94.30
CA ALA A 1091 57.01 54.13 -94.26
C ALA A 1091 57.15 53.13 -95.42
N SER A 1092 57.50 51.88 -95.09
CA SER A 1092 57.57 50.76 -96.04
C SER A 1092 56.37 49.84 -95.87
N HIS A 1093 55.82 49.38 -96.99
CA HIS A 1093 54.67 48.46 -97.04
C HIS A 1093 54.90 47.34 -98.05
N GLY A 1094 54.39 46.14 -97.78
CA GLY A 1094 54.44 45.02 -98.72
C GLY A 1094 53.40 43.95 -98.42
N ASP A 1095 52.95 43.25 -99.46
CA ASP A 1095 51.99 42.14 -99.37
C ASP A 1095 52.72 40.80 -99.25
N PHE A 1096 52.18 39.92 -98.43
CA PHE A 1096 52.75 38.62 -98.10
C PHE A 1096 51.69 37.54 -98.11
N GLU A 1097 52.14 36.31 -98.36
CA GLU A 1097 51.31 35.12 -98.37
C GLU A 1097 51.99 33.99 -97.59
N TRP A 1098 51.23 33.31 -96.75
CA TRP A 1098 51.67 32.16 -95.96
C TRP A 1098 50.67 31.00 -96.14
N PRO A 1099 51.14 29.73 -96.24
CA PRO A 1099 52.51 29.23 -96.02
C PRO A 1099 53.47 29.34 -97.20
N GLY A 1100 53.05 29.88 -98.35
CA GLY A 1100 53.86 29.95 -99.58
C GLY A 1100 53.92 28.61 -100.33
N SER A 1101 54.71 28.54 -101.41
CA SER A 1101 54.81 27.36 -102.28
C SER A 1101 55.86 26.32 -101.85
N SER A 1102 56.76 26.66 -100.91
CA SER A 1102 57.82 25.77 -100.41
C SER A 1102 57.42 25.12 -99.07
N PRO A 1103 57.61 23.79 -98.88
CA PRO A 1103 57.36 23.12 -97.60
C PRO A 1103 58.29 23.59 -96.47
N ASP A 1104 59.51 23.99 -96.82
CA ASP A 1104 60.56 24.42 -95.88
C ASP A 1104 60.54 25.94 -95.67
N GLY A 1105 59.34 26.48 -95.48
CA GLY A 1105 59.10 27.92 -95.37
C GLY A 1105 60.07 28.62 -94.43
N THR A 1106 60.42 29.86 -94.73
CA THR A 1106 61.39 30.65 -93.95
C THR A 1106 60.75 31.94 -93.48
N ALA A 1107 61.12 32.41 -92.30
CA ALA A 1107 60.74 33.73 -91.82
C ALA A 1107 61.91 34.35 -91.06
N SER A 1108 62.28 35.58 -91.41
CA SER A 1108 63.39 36.26 -90.76
C SER A 1108 63.24 37.77 -90.65
N ILE A 1109 63.95 38.33 -89.68
CA ILE A 1109 64.19 39.77 -89.56
C ILE A 1109 65.68 39.96 -89.51
N THR A 1110 66.23 40.71 -90.46
CA THR A 1110 67.66 41.01 -90.53
C THR A 1110 67.88 42.51 -90.54
N MET A 1111 68.86 43.00 -89.78
CA MET A 1111 69.26 44.40 -89.78
C MET A 1111 70.71 44.54 -90.27
N PRO A 1112 71.11 45.66 -90.89
CA PRO A 1112 72.48 45.88 -91.33
C PRO A 1112 73.50 45.69 -90.21
N GLU A 1113 74.66 45.17 -90.60
CA GLU A 1113 75.79 44.94 -89.71
C GLU A 1113 76.24 46.22 -89.01
N SER A 1114 76.54 46.11 -87.72
CA SER A 1114 77.08 47.20 -86.94
C SER A 1114 77.87 46.63 -85.77
N GLU A 1115 79.08 47.15 -85.54
CA GLU A 1115 80.04 46.60 -84.57
C GLU A 1115 80.39 45.10 -84.82
N GLY A 1116 80.46 44.67 -86.08
CA GLY A 1116 80.92 43.32 -86.46
C GLY A 1116 79.87 42.20 -86.32
N VAL A 1117 78.62 42.53 -85.97
CA VAL A 1117 77.53 41.57 -85.81
C VAL A 1117 76.35 41.99 -86.69
N THR A 1118 75.73 41.01 -87.37
CA THR A 1118 74.47 41.19 -88.11
C THR A 1118 73.31 40.72 -87.25
N PRO A 1119 72.51 41.62 -86.63
CA PRO A 1119 71.36 41.21 -85.83
C PRO A 1119 70.32 40.54 -86.72
N SER A 1120 70.03 39.26 -86.45
CA SER A 1120 69.01 38.53 -87.18
C SER A 1120 68.21 37.57 -86.29
N LEU A 1121 66.92 37.44 -86.60
CA LEU A 1121 66.06 36.33 -86.17
C LEU A 1121 65.72 35.53 -87.41
N HIS A 1122 65.90 34.21 -87.38
CA HIS A 1122 65.64 33.35 -88.54
C HIS A 1122 65.01 32.03 -88.09
N PHE A 1123 63.90 31.68 -88.71
CA PHE A 1123 63.16 30.44 -88.48
C PHE A 1123 62.89 29.72 -89.80
N THR A 1124 62.86 28.39 -89.74
CA THR A 1124 62.54 27.51 -90.86
C THR A 1124 61.41 26.55 -90.49
N GLY A 1125 60.75 25.99 -91.51
CA GLY A 1125 59.62 25.08 -91.38
C GLY A 1125 58.29 25.70 -91.78
N ALA A 1126 57.27 24.86 -91.94
CA ALA A 1126 55.96 25.29 -92.42
C ALA A 1126 55.31 26.40 -91.54
N TRP A 1127 55.63 26.43 -90.24
CA TRP A 1127 55.16 27.45 -89.31
C TRP A 1127 56.23 28.49 -88.93
N ALA A 1128 57.27 28.67 -89.76
CA ALA A 1128 58.37 29.61 -89.50
C ALA A 1128 57.88 31.04 -89.17
N LEU A 1129 56.87 31.53 -89.90
CA LEU A 1129 56.27 32.84 -89.63
C LEU A 1129 55.66 32.92 -88.24
N TYR A 1130 54.88 31.93 -87.81
CA TYR A 1130 54.29 31.90 -86.47
C TYR A 1130 55.36 31.88 -85.37
N ARG A 1131 56.46 31.16 -85.61
CA ARG A 1131 57.61 31.12 -84.68
C ARG A 1131 58.31 32.48 -84.61
N LEU A 1132 58.54 33.12 -85.75
CA LEU A 1132 59.09 34.47 -85.80
C LEU A 1132 58.20 35.45 -85.03
N LEU A 1133 56.90 35.50 -85.33
CA LEU A 1133 55.95 36.40 -84.68
C LEU A 1133 55.87 36.18 -83.15
N LYS A 1134 56.07 34.95 -82.68
CA LYS A 1134 56.10 34.62 -81.25
C LYS A 1134 57.29 35.25 -80.49
N GLU A 1135 58.43 35.48 -81.16
CA GLU A 1135 59.56 36.20 -80.58
C GLU A 1135 59.30 37.72 -80.46
N GLY A 1136 58.28 38.23 -81.16
CA GLY A 1136 57.83 39.60 -81.07
C GLY A 1136 56.77 39.82 -79.99
N ALA A 1137 56.73 41.02 -79.42
CA ALA A 1137 55.62 41.44 -78.59
C ALA A 1137 54.43 41.83 -79.49
N VAL A 1138 53.44 40.93 -79.61
CA VAL A 1138 52.25 41.09 -80.45
C VAL A 1138 51.13 41.80 -79.68
N ARG A 1139 50.51 42.82 -80.29
CA ARG A 1139 49.25 43.44 -79.88
C ARG A 1139 48.27 43.38 -81.04
N GLN A 1140 47.07 42.87 -80.80
CA GLN A 1140 46.05 42.74 -81.85
C GLN A 1140 44.91 43.73 -81.63
N SER A 1141 44.38 44.28 -82.73
CA SER A 1141 43.14 45.03 -82.78
C SER A 1141 42.39 44.69 -84.07
N GLY A 1142 41.28 43.94 -83.96
CA GLY A 1142 40.52 43.45 -85.12
C GLY A 1142 41.38 42.61 -86.07
N ASN A 1143 41.33 42.95 -87.36
CA ASN A 1143 42.12 42.32 -88.42
C ASN A 1143 43.57 42.85 -88.51
N LYS A 1144 44.03 43.64 -87.53
CA LYS A 1144 45.41 44.16 -87.46
C LYS A 1144 46.17 43.57 -86.28
N ALA A 1145 47.45 43.28 -86.47
CA ALA A 1145 48.39 42.89 -85.42
C ALA A 1145 49.67 43.71 -85.52
N THR A 1146 49.95 44.49 -84.48
CA THR A 1146 51.22 45.21 -84.33
C THR A 1146 52.21 44.33 -83.57
N VAL A 1147 53.38 44.10 -84.15
CA VAL A 1147 54.42 43.21 -83.60
C VAL A 1147 55.71 43.97 -83.47
N ARG A 1148 56.21 44.07 -82.23
CA ARG A 1148 57.47 44.71 -81.90
C ARG A 1148 58.55 43.66 -81.66
N PHE A 1149 59.60 43.71 -82.47
CA PHE A 1149 60.76 42.85 -82.36
C PHE A 1149 61.91 43.59 -81.68
N VAL A 1150 62.62 42.88 -80.81
CA VAL A 1150 63.86 43.34 -80.18
C VAL A 1150 64.96 42.37 -80.59
N VAL A 1151 65.88 42.78 -81.47
CA VAL A 1151 66.97 41.94 -81.96
C VAL A 1151 68.30 42.60 -81.59
N SER A 1152 69.11 41.93 -80.77
CA SER A 1152 70.39 42.44 -80.26
C SER A 1152 70.32 43.89 -79.71
N GLY A 1153 69.26 44.20 -78.94
CA GLY A 1153 69.04 45.52 -78.33
C GLY A 1153 68.46 46.60 -79.27
N ARG A 1154 68.23 46.28 -80.54
CA ARG A 1154 67.59 47.15 -81.54
C ARG A 1154 66.13 46.77 -81.74
N GLN A 1155 65.31 47.74 -82.09
CA GLN A 1155 63.87 47.55 -82.12
C GLN A 1155 63.28 47.92 -83.47
N VAL A 1156 62.39 47.08 -83.98
CA VAL A 1156 61.55 47.35 -85.15
C VAL A 1156 60.12 46.90 -84.86
N THR A 1157 59.16 47.72 -85.26
CA THR A 1157 57.72 47.45 -85.08
C THR A 1157 57.06 47.40 -86.44
N TYR A 1158 56.37 46.29 -86.70
CA TYR A 1158 55.58 46.06 -87.92
C TYR A 1158 54.10 45.96 -87.57
N GLU A 1159 53.23 46.48 -88.42
CA GLU A 1159 51.78 46.22 -88.39
C GLU A 1159 51.42 45.27 -89.52
N LEU A 1160 50.80 44.15 -89.18
CA LEU A 1160 50.28 43.15 -90.10
C LEU A 1160 48.76 43.33 -90.20
N THR A 1161 48.21 43.37 -91.41
CA THR A 1161 46.77 43.47 -91.67
C THR A 1161 46.29 42.25 -92.46
N PHE A 1162 45.22 41.60 -91.99
CA PHE A 1162 44.62 40.38 -92.59
C PHE A 1162 43.31 40.65 -93.29
N ASP A 1163 42.96 39.79 -94.25
CA ASP A 1163 41.69 39.82 -94.97
C ASP A 1163 40.53 39.17 -94.19
N THR A 1164 40.83 38.43 -93.11
CA THR A 1164 39.84 37.75 -92.27
C THR A 1164 39.54 38.52 -90.98
N LEU A 1165 38.30 38.42 -90.49
CA LEU A 1165 37.85 39.01 -89.22
C LEU A 1165 38.59 38.38 -88.03
N ASP A 1166 38.71 37.06 -88.01
CA ASP A 1166 39.53 36.32 -87.06
C ASP A 1166 40.99 36.29 -87.56
N ASN A 1167 41.92 36.79 -86.73
CA ASN A 1167 43.33 36.88 -87.09
C ASN A 1167 44.00 35.50 -87.01
N PRO A 1168 44.54 34.96 -88.12
CA PRO A 1168 45.10 33.61 -88.14
C PRO A 1168 46.28 33.42 -87.18
N PHE A 1169 47.04 34.47 -86.85
CA PHE A 1169 48.21 34.38 -85.98
C PHE A 1169 47.89 34.25 -84.50
N THR A 1170 46.71 34.71 -84.07
CA THR A 1170 46.32 34.71 -82.66
C THR A 1170 45.16 33.75 -82.40
N ILE A 1171 44.36 33.39 -83.40
CA ILE A 1171 43.17 32.56 -83.21
C ILE A 1171 43.50 31.19 -82.58
N LEU A 1172 44.62 30.56 -82.98
CA LEU A 1172 45.05 29.27 -82.43
C LEU A 1172 45.45 29.34 -80.96
N SER A 1173 45.97 30.47 -80.47
CA SER A 1173 46.29 30.66 -79.06
C SER A 1173 45.10 31.15 -78.24
N GLN A 1174 44.14 31.84 -78.87
CA GLN A 1174 42.91 32.32 -78.23
C GLN A 1174 41.88 31.21 -77.97
N LEU A 1175 41.66 30.31 -78.94
CA LEU A 1175 40.55 29.35 -78.89
C LEU A 1175 40.73 28.17 -77.92
N LYS A 1176 41.90 28.02 -77.26
CA LYS A 1176 42.23 26.86 -76.40
C LYS A 1176 41.74 25.53 -76.99
N PHE A 1177 42.04 25.30 -78.27
CA PHE A 1177 41.52 24.16 -79.02
C PHE A 1177 42.01 22.82 -78.43
N ALA A 1178 41.10 21.87 -78.28
CA ALA A 1178 41.39 20.49 -77.89
C ALA A 1178 40.57 19.51 -78.74
N CYS A 1179 41.10 18.31 -78.94
CA CYS A 1179 40.34 17.26 -79.61
C CYS A 1179 39.15 16.83 -78.73
N PRO A 1180 37.91 16.82 -79.25
CA PRO A 1180 36.74 16.43 -78.46
C PRO A 1180 36.85 14.96 -78.08
N SER A 1181 36.67 14.60 -76.81
CA SER A 1181 36.83 13.22 -76.31
C SER A 1181 35.58 12.64 -75.64
N ASP A 1182 34.55 13.45 -75.48
CA ASP A 1182 33.25 13.05 -74.95
C ASP A 1182 32.15 13.73 -75.74
N LEU A 1183 30.92 13.20 -75.68
CA LEU A 1183 29.75 13.72 -76.40
C LEU A 1183 28.50 13.66 -75.56
#